data_AF-A0AAW1PRA5-F1
#
_entry.id   AF-A0AAW1PRA5-F1
#
_cell.length_a   1.000
_cell.length_b   1.000
_cell.length_c   1.000
_cell.angle_alpha   90.00
_cell.angle_beta   90.00
_cell.angle_gamma   90.00
#
_symmetry.space_group_name_H-M   'P 1'
#
loop_
_entity.id
_entity.type
_entity.pdbx_description
1 polymer ?
#
loop_
_entity_poly.entity_id
_entity_poly.type
_entity_poly.pdbx_seq_one_letter_code
_entity_poly.pdbx_strand_id
1 'polypeptide(L)'
;MSSPAFAIRREVIEYGALPIASWLGQIDSTAAVLQLLKQLVDAAPSSSGTDRTFISVPALAGCLDVPLQHAKVLVDVLDAVAEERQMLVQKPPGDGSPEADLQPATVDVFAVALFLVAQLYIRQCQRPEAMDVWPDRGPNHGDGAGPASPSRITSPASPVHFQVQKSTNLVRMELQTHIQQHHHMLAGYTDFMIRRAHVLLSLVRSQPASDSNITAQEFDRLALLLRRTVQPDTSSTGTTPADDAAPMDTSPISPRLDDSWCLSACVPLFSDPAHAGNGVPVAALSAWLTENIIDELMPAETMAGGQNAAVSPAAVPTSPLTKVIDLPPAGIAHGPTVDMQGVVKSTIVRGEDSFPAGALRVTDCHDMAAYALAPLQYASVLGCSNCTLVIGAVGRMLRIEGCTKVTLICAAVRVCISSCHECTFYLGVNRPPLLIGLNRFVQLAPYNTGYERLAGHMASAGVAASPNLWDRPVTLALQHGPATPDSHSPSGGQAVSLLNEHPPVQLLPPEKLLPFMIPFLGGRGNLCGGPASFVSTPPSRQSSGDSPPMMSPDLGNLVGLDDGTGNMTQAPPGPFRLPPAYEEAKERKVAAVSELRNAVKQAVLDDARKRELQAVIQAHFKEWLNSSGNMRQVYDLARMEREESS
;
A
#
# COMPACT_ATOMS: atom_id res chain seq x y z
N MET A 1 5.10 7.03 36.40
CA MET A 1 5.89 6.97 35.15
C MET A 1 5.14 7.81 34.14
N SER A 2 5.77 8.85 33.60
CA SER A 2 5.15 9.69 32.56
C SER A 2 4.86 8.86 31.33
N SER A 3 3.67 8.99 30.75
CA SER A 3 3.34 8.33 29.48
C SER A 3 4.26 8.84 28.36
N PRO A 4 4.63 7.99 27.39
CA PRO A 4 5.49 8.36 26.27
C PRO A 4 4.80 9.37 25.35
N ALA A 5 5.55 10.40 24.94
CA ALA A 5 5.03 11.57 24.22
C ALA A 5 5.07 11.44 22.70
N PHE A 6 5.95 10.57 22.15
CA PHE A 6 6.18 10.47 20.71
C PHE A 6 6.16 9.03 20.20
N ALA A 7 5.67 8.88 18.97
CA ALA A 7 5.75 7.65 18.18
C ALA A 7 6.56 7.91 16.91
N ILE A 8 7.26 6.89 16.41
CA ILE A 8 8.01 6.98 15.15
C ILE A 8 7.07 6.76 13.97
N ARG A 9 7.20 7.61 12.95
CA ARG A 9 6.46 7.52 11.69
C ARG A 9 7.02 6.43 10.81
N ARG A 10 6.37 5.27 10.78
CA ARG A 10 6.77 4.14 9.93
C ARG A 10 6.51 4.35 8.45
N GLU A 11 5.64 5.29 8.10
CA GLU A 11 5.27 5.54 6.70
C GLU A 11 6.49 5.91 5.85
N VAL A 12 7.48 6.55 6.49
CA VAL A 12 8.75 6.95 5.86
C VAL A 12 9.53 5.73 5.35
N ILE A 13 9.50 4.61 6.06
CA ILE A 13 10.20 3.38 5.66
C ILE A 13 9.28 2.40 4.92
N GLU A 14 8.00 2.32 5.29
CA GLU A 14 7.05 1.38 4.70
C GLU A 14 6.66 1.81 3.27
N TYR A 15 6.36 3.11 3.07
CA TYR A 15 5.94 3.64 1.77
C TYR A 15 7.07 4.38 1.06
N GLY A 16 8.05 4.89 1.81
CA GLY A 16 9.16 5.68 1.29
C GLY A 16 10.41 4.89 0.89
N ALA A 17 10.41 3.56 0.94
CA ALA A 17 11.62 2.77 0.62
C ALA A 17 12.04 2.86 -0.85
N LEU A 18 13.29 3.29 -1.05
CA LEU A 18 13.95 3.44 -2.35
C LEU A 18 15.27 2.65 -2.39
N PRO A 19 15.77 2.24 -3.57
CA PRO A 19 16.99 1.45 -3.70
C PRO A 19 18.26 2.33 -3.54
N ILE A 20 18.43 2.97 -2.38
CA ILE A 20 19.55 3.89 -2.07
C ILE A 20 20.93 3.32 -2.24
N ALA A 21 21.09 2.01 -2.06
CA ALA A 21 22.36 1.35 -2.33
C ALA A 21 22.81 1.46 -3.79
N SER A 22 21.87 1.47 -4.75
CA SER A 22 22.17 1.41 -6.18
C SER A 22 22.42 2.78 -6.80
N TRP A 23 21.69 3.81 -6.37
CA TRP A 23 21.78 5.18 -6.92
C TRP A 23 22.54 6.19 -6.04
N LEU A 24 22.77 5.90 -4.76
CA LEU A 24 23.42 6.80 -3.78
C LEU A 24 24.52 6.05 -3.02
N GLY A 25 25.43 5.44 -3.77
CA GLY A 25 26.52 4.63 -3.22
C GLY A 25 27.36 5.38 -2.17
N GLN A 26 27.61 6.66 -2.42
CA GLN A 26 28.35 7.62 -1.59
C GLN A 26 27.71 7.92 -0.24
N ILE A 27 26.40 7.71 -0.10
CA ILE A 27 25.68 7.92 1.16
C ILE A 27 25.57 6.57 1.87
N ASP A 28 26.61 6.23 2.63
CA ASP A 28 26.74 4.95 3.34
C ASP A 28 26.65 5.07 4.87
N SER A 29 26.74 6.29 5.38
CA SER A 29 26.87 6.61 6.80
C SER A 29 26.17 7.91 7.14
N THR A 30 25.83 8.09 8.42
CA THR A 30 25.22 9.33 8.89
C THR A 30 26.17 10.53 8.80
N ALA A 31 27.48 10.29 8.87
CA ALA A 31 28.50 11.32 8.64
C ALA A 31 28.46 11.85 7.19
N ALA A 32 28.29 10.95 6.20
CA ALA A 32 28.10 11.35 4.80
C ALA A 32 26.83 12.19 4.61
N VAL A 33 25.73 11.86 5.31
CA VAL A 33 24.50 12.66 5.27
C VAL A 33 24.70 14.05 5.87
N LEU A 34 25.44 14.17 6.98
CA LEU A 34 25.78 15.47 7.57
C LEU A 34 26.66 16.32 6.64
N GLN A 35 27.60 15.70 5.92
CA GLN A 35 28.43 16.38 4.93
C GLN A 35 27.60 16.86 3.75
N LEU A 36 26.70 16.00 3.24
CA LEU A 36 25.78 16.37 2.18
C LEU A 36 24.84 17.51 2.61
N LEU A 37 24.32 17.49 3.83
CA LEU A 37 23.46 18.57 4.33
C LEU A 37 24.19 19.92 4.27
N LYS A 38 25.47 19.98 4.64
CA LYS A 38 26.28 21.20 4.50
C LYS A 38 26.36 21.66 3.04
N GLN A 39 26.65 20.74 2.12
CA GLN A 39 26.68 21.04 0.69
C GLN A 39 25.33 21.54 0.15
N LEU A 40 24.22 20.97 0.63
CA LEU A 40 22.86 21.38 0.24
C LEU A 40 22.51 22.78 0.77
N VAL A 41 22.91 23.09 2.00
CA VAL A 41 22.72 24.42 2.59
C VAL A 41 23.59 25.46 1.86
N ASP A 42 24.83 25.13 1.53
CA ASP A 42 25.74 26.02 0.78
C ASP A 42 25.26 26.27 -0.67
N ALA A 43 24.61 25.28 -1.28
CA ALA A 43 24.06 25.36 -2.64
C ALA A 43 22.67 26.01 -2.71
N ALA A 44 21.99 26.17 -1.57
CA ALA A 44 20.68 26.81 -1.51
C ALA A 44 20.81 28.32 -1.73
N PRO A 45 19.84 28.95 -2.43
CA PRO A 45 19.78 30.41 -2.53
C PRO A 45 19.66 31.02 -1.13
N SER A 46 20.38 32.12 -0.87
CA SER A 46 20.37 32.81 0.43
C SER A 46 18.93 33.10 0.86
N SER A 47 18.46 32.46 1.93
CA SER A 47 17.08 32.55 2.38
C SER A 47 16.79 33.93 2.95
N SER A 48 15.73 34.57 2.45
CA SER A 48 15.16 35.78 3.04
C SER A 48 14.33 35.41 4.26
N GLY A 49 14.93 35.39 5.45
CA GLY A 49 14.22 35.47 6.74
C GLY A 49 13.37 34.28 7.19
N THR A 50 13.29 33.19 6.42
CA THR A 50 12.63 31.94 6.85
C THR A 50 13.64 30.95 7.42
N ASP A 51 13.32 30.32 8.55
CA ASP A 51 14.18 29.32 9.23
C ASP A 51 14.46 28.09 8.34
N ARG A 52 13.57 27.78 7.40
CA ARG A 52 13.73 26.68 6.44
C ARG A 52 14.50 27.08 5.19
N THR A 53 15.31 26.13 4.70
CA THR A 53 16.18 26.30 3.54
C THR A 53 15.72 25.37 2.43
N PHE A 54 15.40 25.95 1.27
CA PHE A 54 14.88 25.23 0.11
C PHE A 54 15.90 25.19 -1.01
N ILE A 55 16.04 24.04 -1.65
CA ILE A 55 16.89 23.83 -2.82
C ILE A 55 16.05 23.42 -4.03
N SER A 56 16.44 23.85 -5.23
CA SER A 56 15.79 23.41 -6.47
C SER A 56 16.11 21.95 -6.79
N VAL A 57 15.18 21.23 -7.42
CA VAL A 57 15.39 19.81 -7.78
C VAL A 57 16.62 19.59 -8.70
N PRO A 58 16.93 20.47 -9.68
CA PRO A 58 18.17 20.35 -10.45
C PRO A 58 19.45 20.56 -9.61
N ALA A 59 19.44 21.52 -8.68
CA ALA A 59 20.58 21.73 -7.78
C ALA A 59 20.76 20.54 -6.82
N LEU A 60 19.66 19.98 -6.31
CA LEU A 60 19.67 18.74 -5.52
C LEU A 60 20.28 17.59 -6.31
N ALA A 61 19.91 17.41 -7.57
CA ALA A 61 20.48 16.38 -8.43
C ALA A 61 22.00 16.53 -8.59
N GLY A 62 22.49 17.77 -8.73
CA GLY A 62 23.92 18.08 -8.78
C GLY A 62 24.65 17.79 -7.47
N CYS A 63 24.08 18.14 -6.31
CA CYS A 63 24.68 17.84 -5.00
C CYS A 63 24.69 16.34 -4.69
N LEU A 64 23.66 15.60 -5.11
CA LEU A 64 23.57 14.16 -4.94
C LEU A 64 24.40 13.37 -5.97
N ASP A 65 24.89 14.01 -7.03
CA ASP A 65 25.51 13.38 -8.19
C ASP A 65 24.65 12.26 -8.79
N VAL A 66 23.36 12.55 -8.99
CA VAL A 66 22.38 11.60 -9.57
C VAL A 66 21.64 12.20 -10.77
N PRO A 67 21.11 11.36 -11.68
CA PRO A 67 20.26 11.87 -12.75
C PRO A 67 19.07 12.67 -12.22
N LEU A 68 18.67 13.72 -12.95
CA LEU A 68 17.54 14.58 -12.56
C LEU A 68 16.26 13.79 -12.26
N GLN A 69 16.01 12.71 -13.00
CA GLN A 69 14.86 11.83 -12.77
C GLN A 69 14.89 11.15 -11.39
N HIS A 70 16.07 10.78 -10.90
CA HIS A 70 16.25 10.15 -9.60
C HIS A 70 15.98 11.15 -8.47
N ALA A 71 16.46 12.38 -8.61
CA ALA A 71 16.14 13.47 -7.69
C ALA A 71 14.63 13.79 -7.68
N LYS A 72 13.97 13.81 -8.85
CA LYS A 72 12.51 13.99 -8.94
C LYS A 72 11.75 12.88 -8.20
N VAL A 73 12.16 11.62 -8.38
CA VAL A 73 11.56 10.49 -7.66
C VAL A 73 11.78 10.61 -6.15
N LEU A 74 12.99 10.95 -5.71
CA LEU A 74 13.29 11.14 -4.28
C LEU A 74 12.38 12.21 -3.66
N VAL A 75 12.24 13.36 -4.32
CA VAL A 75 11.38 14.44 -3.83
C VAL A 75 9.91 14.05 -3.86
N ASP A 76 9.47 13.31 -4.89
CA ASP A 76 8.08 12.87 -4.98
C ASP A 76 7.71 11.84 -3.91
N VAL A 77 8.61 10.91 -3.61
CA VAL A 77 8.44 9.94 -2.53
C VAL A 77 8.52 10.62 -1.16
N LEU A 78 9.41 11.60 -0.99
CA LEU A 78 9.49 12.42 0.21
C LEU A 78 8.17 13.17 0.45
N ASP A 79 7.62 13.82 -0.59
CA ASP A 79 6.32 14.48 -0.51
C ASP A 79 5.20 13.48 -0.15
N ALA A 80 5.27 12.26 -0.69
CA ALA A 80 4.32 11.21 -0.39
C ALA A 80 4.34 10.76 1.08
N VAL A 81 5.49 10.79 1.76
CA VAL A 81 5.60 10.41 3.18
C VAL A 81 5.52 11.59 4.15
N ALA A 82 5.70 12.82 3.69
CA ALA A 82 5.61 14.05 4.49
C ALA A 82 4.16 14.46 4.78
N GLU A 83 3.78 14.83 6.00
CA GLU A 83 2.40 15.30 6.21
C GLU A 83 2.11 16.58 5.43
N GLU A 84 0.88 16.72 4.90
CA GLU A 84 0.51 17.84 4.01
C GLU A 84 0.77 19.22 4.65
N ARG A 85 0.62 19.30 5.98
CA ARG A 85 0.88 20.51 6.78
C ARG A 85 2.36 20.90 6.86
N GLN A 86 3.27 19.97 6.58
CA GLN A 86 4.70 20.22 6.67
C GLN A 86 5.21 21.08 5.51
N MET A 87 4.51 21.15 4.36
CA MET A 87 4.91 21.96 3.20
C MET A 87 6.41 21.82 2.84
N LEU A 88 6.95 20.59 2.88
CA LEU A 88 8.38 20.32 2.66
C LEU A 88 8.80 20.45 1.19
N VAL A 89 7.81 20.44 0.29
CA VAL A 89 8.00 20.54 -1.15
C VAL A 89 7.12 21.68 -1.65
N GLN A 90 7.73 22.63 -2.36
CA GLN A 90 7.01 23.75 -2.97
C GLN A 90 6.86 23.49 -4.47
N LYS A 91 5.65 23.72 -4.98
CA LYS A 91 5.34 23.62 -6.42
C LYS A 91 5.77 24.92 -7.13
N PRO A 92 6.13 24.85 -8.42
CA PRO A 92 6.44 26.06 -9.19
C PRO A 92 5.21 26.99 -9.23
N PRO A 93 5.40 28.32 -9.29
CA PRO A 93 4.31 29.23 -9.57
C PRO A 93 3.71 28.86 -10.94
N GLY A 94 2.46 28.40 -10.93
CA GLY A 94 1.81 27.82 -12.11
C GLY A 94 1.78 28.79 -13.29
N ASP A 95 2.29 28.34 -14.43
CA ASP A 95 2.15 29.02 -15.73
C ASP A 95 0.80 28.71 -16.41
N GLY A 96 -0.12 28.04 -15.69
CA GLY A 96 -1.41 27.57 -16.21
C GLY A 96 -1.33 26.25 -16.98
N SER A 97 -0.15 25.64 -17.12
CA SER A 97 -0.02 24.32 -17.73
C SER A 97 -0.25 23.20 -16.69
N PRO A 98 -1.12 22.21 -17.00
CA PRO A 98 -1.39 21.10 -16.07
C PRO A 98 -0.15 20.22 -15.83
N GLU A 99 0.88 20.25 -16.67
CA GLU A 99 2.13 19.49 -16.46
C GLU A 99 3.14 20.20 -15.53
N ALA A 100 3.14 21.54 -15.46
CA ALA A 100 4.04 22.27 -14.55
C ALA A 100 3.62 22.12 -13.08
N ASP A 101 2.32 22.09 -12.80
CA ASP A 101 1.77 21.90 -11.45
C ASP A 101 2.07 20.51 -10.85
N LEU A 102 2.50 19.56 -11.68
CA LEU A 102 2.79 18.19 -11.29
C LEU A 102 4.25 17.95 -10.87
N GLN A 103 5.16 18.92 -11.05
CA GLN A 103 6.57 18.72 -10.66
C GLN A 103 6.95 19.56 -9.44
N PRO A 104 7.72 18.99 -8.50
CA PRO A 104 8.26 19.76 -7.39
C PRO A 104 9.28 20.79 -7.90
N ALA A 105 9.16 22.05 -7.48
CA ALA A 105 10.12 23.10 -7.83
C ALA A 105 11.29 23.12 -6.85
N THR A 106 11.00 23.10 -5.56
CA THR A 106 11.99 23.14 -4.49
C THR A 106 11.61 22.20 -3.34
N VAL A 107 12.61 21.78 -2.58
CA VAL A 107 12.46 20.89 -1.43
C VAL A 107 13.29 21.38 -0.25
N ASP A 108 12.79 21.18 0.96
CA ASP A 108 13.50 21.48 2.20
C ASP A 108 14.73 20.58 2.37
N VAL A 109 15.91 21.19 2.56
CA VAL A 109 17.20 20.46 2.63
C VAL A 109 17.30 19.57 3.87
N PHE A 110 16.69 19.97 4.99
CA PHE A 110 16.70 19.21 6.24
C PHE A 110 15.79 17.98 6.13
N ALA A 111 14.65 18.11 5.47
CA ALA A 111 13.77 17.00 5.14
C ALA A 111 14.47 15.95 4.28
N VAL A 112 15.22 16.37 3.25
CA VAL A 112 16.02 15.46 2.42
C VAL A 112 17.04 14.70 3.29
N ALA A 113 17.76 15.40 4.16
CA ALA A 113 18.76 14.76 5.02
C ALA A 113 18.14 13.77 6.03
N LEU A 114 17.03 14.14 6.67
CA LEU A 114 16.27 13.25 7.57
C LEU A 114 15.74 12.02 6.82
N PHE A 115 15.18 12.22 5.63
CA PHE A 115 14.71 11.13 4.78
C PHE A 115 15.85 10.17 4.40
N LEU A 116 17.03 10.70 4.05
CA LEU A 116 18.20 9.89 3.74
C LEU A 116 18.70 9.07 4.94
N VAL A 117 18.58 9.57 6.18
CA VAL A 117 18.87 8.75 7.38
C VAL A 117 17.90 7.57 7.50
N ALA A 118 16.61 7.76 7.21
CA ALA A 118 15.65 6.66 7.16
C ALA A 118 15.98 5.68 6.03
N GLN A 119 16.43 6.16 4.87
CA GLN A 119 16.88 5.29 3.79
C GLN A 119 18.15 4.50 4.13
N LEU A 120 19.08 5.07 4.91
CA LEU A 120 20.26 4.34 5.41
C LEU A 120 19.86 3.13 6.26
N TYR A 121 18.76 3.20 7.01
CA TYR A 121 18.24 2.05 7.73
C TYR A 121 17.82 0.92 6.78
N ILE A 122 17.03 1.26 5.76
CA ILE A 122 16.58 0.30 4.73
C ILE A 122 17.79 -0.35 4.05
N ARG A 123 18.81 0.44 3.71
CA ARG A 123 20.08 -0.06 3.17
C ARG A 123 20.80 -1.03 4.11
N GLN A 124 20.75 -0.80 5.43
CA GLN A 124 21.35 -1.70 6.43
C GLN A 124 20.59 -3.03 6.52
N CYS A 125 19.26 -3.00 6.45
CA CYS A 125 18.42 -4.20 6.45
C CYS A 125 18.62 -5.07 5.20
N GLN A 126 19.03 -4.48 4.07
CA GLN A 126 19.24 -5.19 2.81
C GLN A 126 20.66 -5.78 2.65
N ARG A 127 21.55 -5.67 3.66
CA ARG A 127 22.90 -6.24 3.59
C ARG A 127 22.87 -7.78 3.77
N PRO A 128 23.60 -8.56 2.94
CA PRO A 128 23.64 -10.03 3.07
C PRO A 128 24.09 -10.51 4.46
N GLU A 129 25.05 -9.83 5.09
CA GLU A 129 25.52 -10.16 6.44
C GLU A 129 24.43 -9.99 7.52
N ALA A 130 23.49 -9.06 7.31
CA ALA A 130 22.31 -8.90 8.17
C ALA A 130 21.23 -9.96 7.86
N MET A 131 21.30 -10.61 6.70
CA MET A 131 20.43 -11.74 6.32
C MET A 131 20.96 -13.08 6.86
N ASP A 132 22.28 -13.26 6.96
CA ASP A 132 22.92 -14.52 7.39
C ASP A 132 23.10 -14.65 8.91
N VAL A 133 23.13 -13.53 9.65
CA VAL A 133 23.23 -13.52 11.12
C VAL A 133 21.85 -13.23 11.72
N TRP A 134 20.95 -14.21 11.74
CA TRP A 134 19.80 -14.08 12.66
C TRP A 134 19.36 -15.42 13.26
N PRO A 135 19.56 -15.63 14.57
CA PRO A 135 19.08 -16.80 15.28
C PRO A 135 17.60 -16.64 15.65
N ASP A 136 16.84 -17.73 15.57
CA ASP A 136 15.55 -17.91 16.25
C ASP A 136 15.68 -17.45 17.72
N ARG A 137 15.30 -16.21 18.02
CA ARG A 137 15.05 -15.76 19.39
C ARG A 137 13.56 -15.82 19.68
N GLY A 138 13.04 -17.05 19.66
CA GLY A 138 11.90 -17.40 20.48
C GLY A 138 12.31 -17.33 21.96
N PRO A 139 11.41 -16.92 22.88
CA PRO A 139 11.73 -16.73 24.29
C PRO A 139 11.80 -18.05 25.08
N ASN A 140 12.37 -19.11 24.50
CA ASN A 140 12.72 -20.34 25.18
C ASN A 140 13.64 -21.17 24.28
N HIS A 141 14.95 -21.17 24.54
CA HIS A 141 15.79 -22.37 24.50
C HIS A 141 17.20 -22.03 24.99
N GLY A 142 17.56 -22.63 26.12
CA GLY A 142 18.95 -22.74 26.56
C GLY A 142 19.69 -23.82 25.77
N ASP A 143 20.97 -23.55 25.54
CA ASP A 143 22.11 -24.43 25.29
C ASP A 143 21.92 -25.78 24.56
N GLY A 144 22.58 -25.86 23.40
CA GLY A 144 23.39 -27.03 23.03
C GLY A 144 22.82 -27.95 21.95
N ALA A 145 23.23 -27.75 20.69
CA ALA A 145 23.57 -28.83 19.74
C ALA A 145 24.14 -28.24 18.43
N GLY A 146 25.26 -28.80 17.96
CA GLY A 146 25.99 -28.38 16.76
C GLY A 146 25.34 -28.77 15.42
N PRO A 147 26.04 -28.52 14.29
CA PRO A 147 25.44 -28.54 12.95
C PRO A 147 25.35 -29.97 12.40
N ALA A 148 24.14 -30.41 12.04
CA ALA A 148 23.95 -31.69 11.35
C ALA A 148 23.71 -31.47 9.85
N SER A 149 24.62 -32.01 9.04
CA SER A 149 24.52 -32.13 7.57
C SER A 149 23.45 -33.15 7.13
N PRO A 150 22.99 -33.14 5.86
CA PRO A 150 21.78 -33.83 5.42
C PRO A 150 22.07 -35.25 4.90
N SER A 151 21.23 -36.23 5.25
CA SER A 151 21.01 -37.42 4.41
C SER A 151 19.84 -38.29 4.88
N ARG A 152 18.78 -38.39 4.06
CA ARG A 152 18.32 -39.67 3.47
C ARG A 152 17.18 -39.50 2.48
N ILE A 153 17.36 -40.15 1.33
CA ILE A 153 16.42 -40.34 0.23
C ILE A 153 15.64 -41.64 0.48
N THR A 154 14.32 -41.66 0.26
CA THR A 154 13.61 -42.87 -0.20
C THR A 154 12.45 -42.53 -1.15
N SER A 155 12.51 -43.16 -2.34
CA SER A 155 11.46 -43.55 -3.30
C SER A 155 11.01 -42.58 -4.42
N PRO A 156 10.70 -43.11 -5.62
CA PRO A 156 10.84 -42.39 -6.88
C PRO A 156 9.50 -41.84 -7.38
N ALA A 157 9.39 -40.52 -7.45
CA ALA A 157 8.36 -39.83 -8.23
C ALA A 157 9.03 -39.15 -9.43
N SER A 158 8.34 -39.17 -10.57
CA SER A 158 8.83 -38.73 -11.88
C SER A 158 9.52 -37.35 -11.86
N PRO A 159 10.62 -37.17 -12.60
CA PRO A 159 11.52 -36.01 -12.46
C PRO A 159 10.87 -34.64 -12.76
N VAL A 160 9.78 -34.61 -13.56
CA VAL A 160 9.06 -33.37 -13.91
C VAL A 160 8.24 -32.83 -12.72
N HIS A 161 7.64 -33.71 -11.92
CA HIS A 161 6.84 -33.30 -10.75
C HIS A 161 7.73 -32.78 -9.61
N PHE A 162 8.93 -33.37 -9.46
CA PHE A 162 9.91 -32.94 -8.46
C PHE A 162 10.51 -31.56 -8.77
N GLN A 163 10.63 -31.21 -10.06
CA GLN A 163 11.21 -29.93 -10.49
C GLN A 163 10.21 -28.77 -10.31
N VAL A 164 8.92 -29.01 -10.62
CA VAL A 164 7.84 -28.02 -10.39
C VAL A 164 7.58 -27.82 -8.89
N GLN A 165 7.50 -28.89 -8.09
CA GLN A 165 7.32 -28.78 -6.63
C GLN A 165 8.51 -28.09 -5.95
N LYS A 166 9.75 -28.32 -6.40
CA LYS A 166 10.91 -27.57 -5.90
C LYS A 166 10.78 -26.09 -6.25
N SER A 167 10.41 -25.71 -7.47
CA SER A 167 10.24 -24.30 -7.84
C SER A 167 9.13 -23.60 -7.05
N THR A 168 7.98 -24.24 -6.83
CA THR A 168 6.88 -23.62 -6.07
C THR A 168 7.20 -23.51 -4.58
N ASN A 169 7.91 -24.48 -4.01
CA ASN A 169 8.36 -24.41 -2.62
C ASN A 169 9.48 -23.37 -2.44
N LEU A 170 10.38 -23.24 -3.42
CA LEU A 170 11.42 -22.19 -3.42
C LEU A 170 10.79 -20.80 -3.50
N VAL A 171 9.83 -20.58 -4.41
CA VAL A 171 9.12 -19.28 -4.52
C VAL A 171 8.36 -18.97 -3.23
N ARG A 172 7.69 -19.97 -2.62
CA ARG A 172 7.00 -19.78 -1.33
C ARG A 172 7.98 -19.48 -0.20
N MET A 173 9.13 -20.14 -0.17
CA MET A 173 10.18 -19.91 0.82
C MET A 173 10.80 -18.51 0.65
N GLU A 174 11.15 -18.12 -0.57
CA GLU A 174 11.65 -16.77 -0.89
C GLU A 174 10.65 -15.69 -0.49
N LEU A 175 9.36 -15.91 -0.75
CA LEU A 175 8.28 -15.01 -0.35
C LEU A 175 8.15 -14.88 1.17
N GLN A 176 8.18 -16.00 1.89
CA GLN A 176 8.16 -16.02 3.35
C GLN A 176 9.38 -15.31 3.95
N THR A 177 10.56 -15.55 3.39
CA THR A 177 11.78 -14.83 3.77
C THR A 177 11.62 -13.33 3.54
N HIS A 178 11.05 -12.92 2.40
CA HIS A 178 10.79 -11.50 2.09
C HIS A 178 9.83 -10.84 3.09
N ILE A 179 8.74 -11.52 3.46
CA ILE A 179 7.77 -11.02 4.45
C ILE A 179 8.41 -10.91 5.83
N GLN A 180 9.18 -11.93 6.24
CA GLN A 180 9.92 -11.90 7.50
C GLN A 180 10.92 -10.74 7.53
N GLN A 181 11.67 -10.53 6.45
CA GLN A 181 12.59 -9.38 6.32
C GLN A 181 11.86 -8.05 6.47
N HIS A 182 10.69 -7.90 5.84
CA HIS A 182 9.88 -6.70 5.96
C HIS A 182 9.41 -6.45 7.40
N HIS A 183 8.92 -7.48 8.10
CA HIS A 183 8.55 -7.36 9.52
C HIS A 183 9.74 -6.98 10.41
N HIS A 184 10.90 -7.59 10.20
CA HIS A 184 12.11 -7.26 10.96
C HIS A 184 12.59 -5.83 10.68
N MET A 185 12.47 -5.37 9.43
CA MET A 185 12.73 -3.98 9.04
C MET A 185 11.78 -3.02 9.77
N LEU A 186 10.48 -3.31 9.85
CA LEU A 186 9.57 -2.43 10.60
C LEU A 186 9.86 -2.42 12.11
N ALA A 187 10.20 -3.55 12.70
CA ALA A 187 10.46 -3.68 14.14
C ALA A 187 11.78 -3.04 14.59
N GLY A 188 12.84 -3.14 13.78
CA GLY A 188 14.16 -2.60 14.14
C GLY A 188 14.30 -1.09 13.95
N TYR A 189 13.36 -0.44 13.25
CA TYR A 189 13.46 0.98 12.92
C TYR A 189 13.41 1.87 14.15
N THR A 190 12.57 1.52 15.14
CA THR A 190 12.43 2.31 16.36
C THR A 190 13.75 2.37 17.14
N ASP A 191 14.37 1.21 17.35
CA ASP A 191 15.66 1.10 18.02
C ASP A 191 16.78 1.81 17.24
N PHE A 192 16.79 1.71 15.90
CA PHE A 192 17.72 2.43 15.04
C PHE A 192 17.64 3.96 15.24
N MET A 193 16.41 4.49 15.29
CA MET A 193 16.16 5.92 15.47
C MET A 193 16.58 6.39 16.86
N ILE A 194 16.26 5.62 17.90
CA ILE A 194 16.66 5.91 19.29
C ILE A 194 18.19 5.99 19.40
N ARG A 195 18.92 4.99 18.90
CA ARG A 195 20.39 4.98 18.92
C ARG A 195 21.03 6.17 18.19
N ARG A 196 20.29 6.81 17.28
CA ARG A 196 20.76 7.92 16.46
C ARG A 196 20.07 9.25 16.80
N ALA A 197 19.34 9.33 17.90
CA ALA A 197 18.65 10.55 18.34
C ALA A 197 19.56 11.79 18.34
N HIS A 198 20.80 11.66 18.84
CA HIS A 198 21.79 12.75 18.83
C HIS A 198 22.12 13.23 17.41
N VAL A 199 22.25 12.33 16.45
CA VAL A 199 22.56 12.67 15.05
C VAL A 199 21.36 13.33 14.38
N LEU A 200 20.15 12.84 14.64
CA LEU A 200 18.92 13.46 14.14
C LEU A 200 18.79 14.91 14.63
N LEU A 201 19.08 15.15 15.92
CA LEU A 201 19.12 16.50 16.49
C LEU A 201 20.22 17.37 15.89
N SER A 202 21.34 16.77 15.48
CA SER A 202 22.42 17.50 14.79
C SER A 202 22.03 17.89 13.35
N LEU A 203 21.23 17.05 12.68
CA LEU A 203 20.78 17.28 11.31
C LEU A 203 19.73 18.40 11.20
N VAL A 204 18.89 18.56 12.21
CA VAL A 204 17.83 19.57 12.15
C VAL A 204 18.30 21.00 12.47
N ARG A 205 19.59 21.20 12.77
CA ARG A 205 20.14 22.51 13.14
C ARG A 205 20.50 23.34 11.92
N SER A 206 20.17 24.64 11.98
CA SER A 206 20.48 25.61 10.91
C SER A 206 21.95 26.06 10.92
N GLN A 207 22.61 26.09 12.08
CA GLN A 207 24.04 26.44 12.20
C GLN A 207 24.81 25.45 13.08
N PRO A 208 25.90 24.82 12.57
CA PRO A 208 26.67 23.83 13.33
C PRO A 208 27.74 24.44 14.26
N ALA A 209 27.97 25.76 14.24
CA ALA A 209 29.25 26.34 14.65
C ALA A 209 29.36 26.96 16.06
N SER A 210 28.29 27.37 16.75
CA SER A 210 28.46 28.14 18.01
C SER A 210 27.75 27.59 19.25
N ASP A 211 26.54 27.05 19.14
CA ASP A 211 25.77 26.68 20.32
C ASP A 211 25.39 25.20 20.29
N SER A 212 25.69 24.45 21.35
CA SER A 212 25.21 23.07 21.55
C SER A 212 23.70 22.98 21.76
N ASN A 213 22.98 24.06 21.47
CA ASN A 213 21.58 24.24 21.78
C ASN A 213 20.73 24.13 20.50
N ILE A 214 19.51 23.65 20.66
CA ILE A 214 18.51 23.51 19.61
C ILE A 214 17.28 24.34 19.97
N THR A 215 16.70 25.00 18.98
CA THR A 215 15.46 25.77 19.12
C THR A 215 14.22 24.87 18.96
N ALA A 216 13.07 25.35 19.43
CA ALA A 216 11.79 24.65 19.24
C ALA A 216 11.46 24.41 17.75
N GLN A 217 11.72 25.41 16.90
CA GLN A 217 11.44 25.34 15.46
C GLN A 217 12.34 24.34 14.73
N GLU A 218 13.62 24.25 15.11
CA GLU A 218 14.54 23.23 14.60
C GLU A 218 14.08 21.82 15.02
N PHE A 219 13.66 21.65 16.28
CA PHE A 219 13.14 20.37 16.75
C PHE A 219 11.88 19.91 15.99
N ASP A 220 11.00 20.85 15.63
CA ASP A 220 9.78 20.57 14.87
C ASP A 220 10.04 19.99 13.47
N ARG A 221 11.26 20.13 12.92
CA ARG A 221 11.67 19.47 11.66
C ARG A 221 11.67 17.94 11.78
N LEU A 222 11.80 17.39 13.00
CA LEU A 222 11.69 15.95 13.24
C LEU A 222 10.28 15.39 13.00
N ALA A 223 9.27 16.23 12.75
CA ALA A 223 7.92 15.79 12.41
C ALA A 223 7.85 14.91 11.15
N LEU A 224 8.87 14.97 10.29
CA LEU A 224 8.98 14.01 9.18
C LEU A 224 9.09 12.57 9.70
N LEU A 225 9.80 12.35 10.81
CA LEU A 225 10.12 11.03 11.35
C LEU A 225 9.38 10.69 12.65
N LEU A 226 8.84 11.69 13.35
CA LEU A 226 8.15 11.58 14.63
C LEU A 226 6.73 12.12 14.54
N ARG A 227 5.81 11.53 15.29
CA ARG A 227 4.46 12.05 15.52
C ARG A 227 4.16 12.10 17.01
N ARG A 228 3.23 12.96 17.40
CA ARG A 228 2.72 13.01 18.77
C ARG A 228 1.82 11.79 19.04
N THR A 229 1.94 11.21 20.24
CA THR A 229 0.97 10.23 20.72
C THR A 229 -0.27 10.97 21.23
N VAL A 230 -1.45 10.73 20.62
CA VAL A 230 -2.71 11.28 21.14
C VAL A 230 -3.15 10.38 22.30
N GLN A 231 -3.21 10.93 23.51
CA GLN A 231 -3.83 10.24 24.63
C GLN A 231 -5.34 10.18 24.36
N PRO A 232 -6.00 9.01 24.47
CA PRO A 232 -7.45 8.97 24.41
C PRO A 232 -7.97 9.76 25.63
N ASP A 233 -8.53 10.94 25.39
CA ASP A 233 -9.10 11.77 26.45
C ASP A 233 -10.24 10.99 27.13
N THR A 234 -10.02 10.52 28.36
CA THR A 234 -11.07 9.95 29.21
C THR A 234 -11.96 11.02 29.85
N SER A 235 -12.03 12.23 29.29
CA SER A 235 -12.76 13.36 29.87
C SER A 235 -13.56 14.19 28.86
N SER A 236 -14.27 13.54 27.93
CA SER A 236 -15.48 14.11 27.35
C SER A 236 -16.71 13.37 27.90
N THR A 237 -17.14 13.76 29.09
CA THR A 237 -18.43 13.37 29.63
C THR A 237 -19.54 13.89 28.72
N GLY A 238 -20.27 12.95 28.10
CA GLY A 238 -21.69 12.99 27.77
C GLY A 238 -22.26 14.28 27.18
N THR A 239 -22.49 14.30 25.87
CA THR A 239 -23.75 14.80 25.33
C THR A 239 -24.09 14.04 24.05
N THR A 240 -25.12 13.20 24.12
CA THR A 240 -25.75 12.56 22.96
C THR A 240 -26.31 13.64 22.03
N PRO A 241 -25.97 13.69 20.73
CA PRO A 241 -26.76 14.45 19.77
C PRO A 241 -27.99 13.62 19.41
N ALA A 242 -29.16 14.20 19.62
CA ALA A 242 -30.44 13.65 19.21
C ALA A 242 -30.51 13.47 17.68
N ASP A 243 -31.26 12.45 17.27
CA ASP A 243 -31.76 12.23 15.91
C ASP A 243 -32.40 13.52 15.37
N ASP A 244 -31.78 14.12 14.35
CA ASP A 244 -32.40 14.89 13.25
C ASP A 244 -31.34 15.77 12.57
N ALA A 245 -30.68 15.26 11.54
CA ALA A 245 -29.95 16.10 10.57
C ALA A 245 -29.93 15.47 9.17
N ALA A 246 -30.33 16.28 8.19
CA ALA A 246 -30.52 15.98 6.78
C ALA A 246 -29.24 15.46 6.06
N PRO A 247 -29.37 14.78 4.91
CA PRO A 247 -28.24 14.25 4.16
C PRO A 247 -27.66 15.38 3.31
N MET A 248 -26.63 16.07 3.79
CA MET A 248 -25.64 16.83 3.00
C MET A 248 -24.77 17.63 3.97
N ASP A 249 -23.71 17.02 4.48
CA ASP A 249 -22.49 17.75 4.80
C ASP A 249 -21.30 16.80 4.80
N THR A 250 -20.67 16.63 3.63
CA THR A 250 -19.40 15.94 3.46
C THR A 250 -18.26 16.91 3.77
N SER A 251 -18.09 17.25 5.04
CA SER A 251 -16.84 17.83 5.51
C SER A 251 -15.79 16.71 5.65
N PRO A 252 -14.52 16.92 5.22
CA PRO A 252 -13.49 15.91 5.34
C PRO A 252 -13.32 15.54 6.82
N ILE A 253 -13.32 14.23 7.11
CA ILE A 253 -12.97 13.68 8.43
C ILE A 253 -11.46 13.88 8.59
N SER A 254 -11.05 15.12 8.81
CA SER A 254 -9.85 15.45 9.54
C SER A 254 -10.32 15.70 10.96
N PRO A 255 -9.77 15.02 11.99
CA PRO A 255 -10.07 15.41 13.35
C PRO A 255 -9.65 16.88 13.50
N ARG A 256 -10.62 17.76 13.77
CA ARG A 256 -10.36 19.15 14.16
C ARG A 256 -9.57 19.09 15.47
N LEU A 257 -8.25 19.16 15.37
CA LEU A 257 -7.35 19.39 16.49
C LEU A 257 -6.68 20.75 16.32
N ASP A 258 -6.71 21.49 17.42
CA ASP A 258 -6.20 22.83 17.67
C ASP A 258 -4.82 23.15 17.08
N ASP A 259 -4.54 24.44 16.93
CA ASP A 259 -3.32 25.10 16.41
C ASP A 259 -1.98 24.74 17.12
N SER A 260 -1.89 23.63 17.87
CA SER A 260 -0.67 23.16 18.53
C SER A 260 -0.15 21.84 17.93
N TRP A 261 0.22 21.89 16.65
CA TRP A 261 0.85 20.79 15.90
C TRP A 261 2.34 20.59 16.23
N CYS A 262 2.98 21.58 16.83
CA CYS A 262 4.42 21.57 17.06
C CYS A 262 4.82 20.42 18.01
N LEU A 263 5.77 19.59 17.59
CA LEU A 263 6.35 18.55 18.46
C LEU A 263 6.97 19.19 19.70
N SER A 264 7.59 20.35 19.53
CA SER A 264 8.21 21.15 20.58
C SER A 264 7.24 21.50 21.73
N ALA A 265 5.94 21.62 21.45
CA ALA A 265 4.91 21.86 22.48
C ALA A 265 4.72 20.69 23.45
N CYS A 266 5.14 19.48 23.07
CA CYS A 266 5.06 18.28 23.92
C CYS A 266 6.33 18.04 24.73
N VAL A 267 7.35 18.88 24.57
CA VAL A 267 8.64 18.73 25.24
C VAL A 267 8.73 19.76 26.38
N PRO A 268 8.72 19.33 27.65
CA PRO A 268 8.78 20.25 28.79
C PRO A 268 10.02 21.15 28.79
N LEU A 269 11.13 20.67 28.22
CA LEU A 269 12.41 21.39 28.14
C LEU A 269 12.31 22.71 27.35
N PHE A 270 11.39 22.83 26.38
CA PHE A 270 11.19 24.08 25.63
C PHE A 270 10.30 25.09 26.37
N SER A 271 9.52 24.63 27.35
CA SER A 271 8.61 25.46 28.15
C SER A 271 9.26 26.01 29.43
N ASP A 272 10.48 25.57 29.75
CA ASP A 272 11.20 26.01 30.94
C ASP A 272 11.69 27.47 30.79
N PRO A 273 11.25 28.40 31.66
CA PRO A 273 11.67 29.80 31.62
C PRO A 273 13.19 29.98 31.83
N ALA A 274 13.91 29.02 32.40
CA ALA A 274 15.37 29.05 32.50
C ALA A 274 16.08 28.81 31.16
N HIS A 275 15.39 28.18 30.20
CA HIS A 275 15.90 27.79 28.88
C HIS A 275 15.23 28.56 27.72
N ALA A 276 14.17 29.32 28.02
CA ALA A 276 13.42 30.17 27.09
C ALA A 276 14.28 31.37 26.62
N GLY A 277 15.09 31.16 25.59
CA GLY A 277 15.83 32.23 24.90
C GLY A 277 17.16 31.79 24.29
N ASN A 278 17.83 30.79 24.89
CA ASN A 278 19.14 30.29 24.43
C ASN A 278 19.08 28.91 23.77
N GLY A 279 17.90 28.29 23.66
CA GLY A 279 17.71 26.93 23.16
C GLY A 279 18.08 25.85 24.18
N VAL A 280 17.70 24.59 23.89
CA VAL A 280 17.91 23.44 24.78
C VAL A 280 19.19 22.69 24.40
N PRO A 281 20.06 22.29 25.33
CA PRO A 281 21.25 21.51 24.99
C PRO A 281 20.90 20.18 24.30
N VAL A 282 21.53 19.89 23.17
CA VAL A 282 21.29 18.68 22.35
C VAL A 282 21.47 17.40 23.18
N ALA A 283 22.45 17.35 24.07
CA ALA A 283 22.68 16.19 24.93
C ALA A 283 21.48 15.91 25.86
N ALA A 284 20.97 16.94 26.54
CA ALA A 284 19.82 16.82 27.43
C ALA A 284 18.55 16.41 26.67
N LEU A 285 18.31 17.04 25.52
CA LEU A 285 17.17 16.71 24.67
C LEU A 285 17.28 15.29 24.08
N SER A 286 18.48 14.84 23.72
CA SER A 286 18.69 13.49 23.18
C SER A 286 18.41 12.39 24.21
N ALA A 287 18.82 12.60 25.47
CA ALA A 287 18.52 11.69 26.56
C ALA A 287 17.02 11.64 26.83
N TRP A 288 16.38 12.80 26.92
CA TRP A 288 14.94 12.89 27.11
C TRP A 288 14.15 12.26 25.95
N LEU A 289 14.54 12.51 24.69
CA LEU A 289 13.87 11.94 23.51
C LEU A 289 13.95 10.42 23.49
N THR A 290 15.10 9.86 23.86
CA THR A 290 15.32 8.40 23.94
C THR A 290 14.39 7.73 24.96
N GLU A 291 14.05 8.42 26.05
CA GLU A 291 13.14 7.92 27.08
C GLU A 291 11.65 8.09 26.74
N ASN A 292 11.31 8.95 25.78
CA ASN A 292 9.92 9.36 25.49
C ASN A 292 9.41 8.92 24.10
N ILE A 293 10.19 8.15 23.35
CA ILE A 293 9.78 7.50 22.10
C ILE A 293 9.22 6.11 22.41
N ILE A 294 8.08 5.76 21.80
CA ILE A 294 7.57 4.39 21.76
C ILE A 294 7.58 3.77 20.38
N ASP A 295 7.61 2.44 20.40
CA ASP A 295 7.33 1.60 19.25
C ASP A 295 5.83 1.27 19.20
N GLU A 296 5.12 1.74 18.16
CA GLU A 296 3.68 1.45 17.96
C GLU A 296 3.34 -0.05 17.79
N LEU A 297 4.34 -0.95 17.74
CA LEU A 297 4.16 -2.40 17.55
C LEU A 297 4.08 -3.17 18.88
N MET A 298 4.40 -2.55 20.02
CA MET A 298 4.38 -3.23 21.32
C MET A 298 2.96 -3.25 21.91
N PRO A 299 2.38 -4.43 22.20
CA PRO A 299 1.09 -4.53 22.87
C PRO A 299 1.12 -3.85 24.24
N ALA A 300 0.07 -3.10 24.57
CA ALA A 300 -0.13 -2.51 25.90
C ALA A 300 -0.14 -3.56 27.03
N GLU A 301 -0.38 -4.84 26.72
CA GLU A 301 -0.46 -5.94 27.68
C GLU A 301 0.88 -6.32 28.31
N THR A 302 2.02 -6.05 27.63
CA THR A 302 3.35 -6.39 28.18
C THR A 302 3.83 -5.40 29.25
N MET A 303 3.20 -4.22 29.37
CA MET A 303 3.54 -3.19 30.35
C MET A 303 2.77 -3.33 31.68
N ALA A 304 1.75 -4.20 31.75
CA ALA A 304 0.86 -4.33 32.93
C ALA A 304 1.19 -5.53 33.85
N GLY A 305 2.28 -6.25 33.61
CA GLY A 305 2.64 -7.48 34.33
C GLY A 305 3.82 -7.32 35.29
N GLY A 306 3.89 -6.24 36.06
CA GLY A 306 4.97 -6.01 37.02
C GLY A 306 4.44 -5.78 38.43
N GLN A 307 4.04 -6.84 39.14
CA GLN A 307 4.03 -6.91 40.61
C GLN A 307 3.69 -8.32 41.15
N ASN A 308 4.68 -8.92 41.81
CA ASN A 308 4.62 -9.87 42.93
C ASN A 308 3.47 -10.90 43.00
N ALA A 309 3.79 -12.17 42.70
CA ALA A 309 3.29 -13.30 43.49
C ALA A 309 4.29 -14.46 43.40
N ALA A 310 4.94 -14.76 44.53
CA ALA A 310 5.72 -15.97 44.71
C ALA A 310 4.77 -17.17 44.82
N VAL A 311 4.93 -18.19 43.97
CA VAL A 311 4.38 -19.53 44.21
C VAL A 311 5.39 -20.58 43.73
N SER A 312 5.74 -21.48 44.65
CA SER A 312 6.70 -22.59 44.58
C SER A 312 6.37 -23.66 43.51
N PRO A 313 7.34 -24.52 43.14
CA PRO A 313 7.20 -25.48 42.05
C PRO A 313 6.66 -26.82 42.56
N ALA A 314 5.57 -27.31 41.98
CA ALA A 314 5.20 -28.73 42.11
C ALA A 314 4.27 -29.21 40.98
N ALA A 315 4.54 -30.44 40.55
CA ALA A 315 3.72 -31.35 39.73
C ALA A 315 3.75 -31.18 38.20
N VAL A 316 4.70 -31.92 37.61
CA VAL A 316 4.62 -32.49 36.27
C VAL A 316 3.40 -33.42 36.17
N PRO A 317 2.68 -33.44 35.03
CA PRO A 317 2.40 -34.73 34.43
C PRO A 317 2.83 -34.75 32.95
N THR A 318 3.55 -35.83 32.65
CA THR A 318 4.01 -36.33 31.37
C THR A 318 2.86 -36.65 30.40
N SER A 319 2.95 -36.17 29.16
CA SER A 319 2.49 -36.87 27.93
C SER A 319 3.09 -36.22 26.66
N PRO A 320 3.52 -36.99 25.65
CA PRO A 320 4.29 -36.49 24.51
C PRO A 320 3.44 -36.04 23.31
N LEU A 321 3.99 -35.05 22.57
CA LEU A 321 3.91 -34.81 21.12
C LEU A 321 2.56 -34.99 20.40
N THR A 322 1.94 -33.87 20.03
CA THR A 322 1.64 -33.41 18.65
C THR A 322 0.72 -32.19 18.77
N LYS A 323 1.24 -30.97 18.58
CA LYS A 323 0.38 -29.78 18.36
C LYS A 323 0.77 -29.13 17.05
N VAL A 324 -0.05 -29.46 16.05
CA VAL A 324 -0.30 -28.62 14.88
C VAL A 324 -0.55 -27.20 15.39
N ILE A 325 0.11 -26.21 14.79
CA ILE A 325 -0.21 -24.80 15.00
C ILE A 325 -1.63 -24.62 14.45
N ASP A 326 -2.62 -24.57 15.33
CA ASP A 326 -3.99 -24.22 14.98
C ASP A 326 -3.98 -22.75 14.49
N LEU A 327 -3.97 -22.57 13.17
CA LEU A 327 -4.37 -21.30 12.57
C LEU A 327 -5.82 -21.02 12.97
N PRO A 328 -6.16 -19.79 13.42
CA PRO A 328 -7.55 -19.44 13.66
C PRO A 328 -8.36 -19.59 12.36
N PRO A 329 -9.66 -19.94 12.45
CA PRO A 329 -10.52 -20.07 11.28
C PRO A 329 -10.52 -18.76 10.48
N ALA A 330 -10.59 -18.91 9.16
CA ALA A 330 -10.50 -17.82 8.19
C ALA A 330 -11.26 -16.55 8.61
N GLY A 331 -10.59 -15.40 8.56
CA GLY A 331 -11.26 -14.10 8.36
C GLY A 331 -11.18 -13.04 9.45
N ILE A 332 -10.42 -13.22 10.55
CA ILE A 332 -10.23 -12.13 11.52
C ILE A 332 -8.77 -12.10 11.98
N ALA A 333 -7.96 -11.24 11.35
CA ALA A 333 -6.70 -10.79 11.94
C ALA A 333 -7.04 -9.61 12.87
N HIS A 334 -7.16 -9.87 14.17
CA HIS A 334 -7.08 -8.82 15.18
C HIS A 334 -5.62 -8.59 15.54
N GLY A 335 -4.94 -7.79 14.72
CA GLY A 335 -3.70 -7.12 15.07
C GLY A 335 -3.89 -5.60 14.87
N PRO A 336 -3.39 -4.74 15.76
CA PRO A 336 -3.59 -3.28 15.65
C PRO A 336 -2.87 -2.63 14.44
N THR A 337 -2.19 -3.42 13.59
CA THR A 337 -1.27 -2.91 12.57
C THR A 337 -1.42 -3.53 11.17
N VAL A 338 -2.18 -4.61 10.97
CA VAL A 338 -2.36 -5.24 9.63
C VAL A 338 -3.82 -5.65 9.42
N ASP A 339 -4.46 -5.09 8.40
CA ASP A 339 -5.91 -5.29 8.15
C ASP A 339 -6.22 -6.66 7.53
N MET A 340 -5.32 -7.16 6.68
CA MET A 340 -5.47 -8.43 5.98
C MET A 340 -4.13 -9.15 5.94
N GLN A 341 -3.98 -10.23 6.72
CA GLN A 341 -2.75 -11.02 6.75
C GLN A 341 -3.03 -12.51 6.63
N GLY A 342 -2.25 -13.21 5.79
CA GLY A 342 -2.29 -14.68 5.73
C GLY A 342 -3.63 -15.22 5.24
N VAL A 343 -4.44 -14.40 4.57
CA VAL A 343 -5.77 -14.80 4.13
C VAL A 343 -5.63 -15.72 2.93
N VAL A 344 -6.18 -16.93 3.05
CA VAL A 344 -6.11 -17.93 2.00
C VAL A 344 -7.51 -18.35 1.58
N LYS A 345 -7.74 -18.37 0.27
CA LYS A 345 -8.97 -18.89 -0.36
C LYS A 345 -10.26 -18.30 0.20
N SER A 346 -10.32 -16.98 0.31
CA SER A 346 -11.49 -16.28 0.86
C SER A 346 -11.81 -15.03 0.07
N THR A 347 -13.05 -14.56 0.24
CA THR A 347 -13.50 -13.23 -0.19
C THR A 347 -13.61 -12.34 1.04
N ILE A 348 -13.06 -11.12 0.97
CA ILE A 348 -13.10 -10.13 2.07
C ILE A 348 -13.71 -8.83 1.56
N VAL A 349 -14.57 -8.24 2.39
CA VAL A 349 -15.26 -6.98 2.11
C VAL A 349 -15.08 -6.06 3.31
N ARG A 350 -14.53 -4.87 3.10
CA ARG A 350 -14.25 -3.85 4.11
C ARG A 350 -14.66 -2.47 3.60
N GLY A 351 -15.55 -1.81 4.32
CA GLY A 351 -16.02 -0.45 4.03
C GLY A 351 -15.24 0.62 4.79
N GLU A 352 -15.76 1.85 4.80
CA GLU A 352 -15.10 3.02 5.42
C GLU A 352 -14.75 2.81 6.91
N ASP A 353 -15.64 2.20 7.69
CA ASP A 353 -15.47 2.03 9.14
C ASP A 353 -14.32 1.07 9.52
N SER A 354 -13.87 0.26 8.55
CA SER A 354 -12.77 -0.67 8.77
C SER A 354 -11.40 0.00 8.80
N PHE A 355 -11.30 1.28 8.41
CA PHE A 355 -10.02 1.98 8.24
C PHE A 355 -9.99 3.34 8.95
N PRO A 356 -10.11 3.38 10.29
CA PRO A 356 -10.13 4.64 11.05
C PRO A 356 -8.83 5.45 10.92
N ALA A 357 -7.69 4.77 10.70
CA ALA A 357 -6.40 5.41 10.46
C ALA A 357 -6.19 5.84 8.99
N GLY A 358 -7.13 5.53 8.09
CA GLY A 358 -7.00 5.78 6.66
C GLY A 358 -5.83 5.04 6.02
N ALA A 359 -5.47 3.86 6.52
CA ALA A 359 -4.40 3.03 5.96
C ALA A 359 -4.88 1.60 5.75
N LEU A 360 -4.37 0.94 4.71
CA LEU A 360 -4.65 -0.47 4.40
C LEU A 360 -3.34 -1.25 4.27
N ARG A 361 -3.21 -2.39 4.95
CA ARG A 361 -2.09 -3.33 4.75
C ARG A 361 -2.59 -4.73 4.41
N VAL A 362 -2.18 -5.23 3.25
CA VAL A 362 -2.48 -6.59 2.76
C VAL A 362 -1.18 -7.37 2.61
N THR A 363 -0.97 -8.39 3.44
CA THR A 363 0.31 -9.10 3.52
C THR A 363 0.11 -10.61 3.48
N ASP A 364 0.88 -11.33 2.66
CA ASP A 364 0.88 -12.81 2.61
C ASP A 364 -0.50 -13.44 2.31
N CYS A 365 -1.33 -12.76 1.51
CA CYS A 365 -2.64 -13.26 1.13
C CYS A 365 -2.57 -14.04 -0.18
N HIS A 366 -3.27 -15.18 -0.26
CA HIS A 366 -3.22 -16.09 -1.40
C HIS A 366 -4.59 -16.57 -1.87
N ASP A 367 -4.77 -16.63 -3.19
CA ASP A 367 -6.04 -17.00 -3.80
C ASP A 367 -7.19 -16.18 -3.19
N MET A 368 -7.04 -14.87 -2.99
CA MET A 368 -8.01 -14.01 -2.29
C MET A 368 -8.72 -13.05 -3.24
N ALA A 369 -10.02 -12.82 -3.03
CA ALA A 369 -10.72 -11.68 -3.61
C ALA A 369 -10.99 -10.67 -2.49
N ALA A 370 -10.59 -9.41 -2.63
CA ALA A 370 -10.83 -8.41 -1.59
C ALA A 370 -11.35 -7.08 -2.15
N TYR A 371 -12.32 -6.51 -1.42
CA TYR A 371 -12.89 -5.19 -1.65
C TYR A 371 -12.64 -4.35 -0.41
N ALA A 372 -11.71 -3.41 -0.50
CA ALA A 372 -11.41 -2.43 0.54
C ALA A 372 -11.86 -1.05 0.05
N LEU A 373 -13.14 -0.74 0.22
CA LEU A 373 -13.79 0.44 -0.35
C LEU A 373 -13.85 1.55 0.69
N ALA A 374 -12.79 2.36 0.77
CA ALA A 374 -12.68 3.48 1.71
C ALA A 374 -11.76 4.57 1.12
N PRO A 375 -11.83 5.82 1.62
CA PRO A 375 -10.78 6.80 1.41
C PRO A 375 -9.56 6.44 2.27
N LEU A 376 -8.41 6.25 1.63
CA LEU A 376 -7.16 5.88 2.27
C LEU A 376 -6.10 6.95 1.98
N GLN A 377 -5.19 7.17 2.91
CA GLN A 377 -3.96 7.94 2.71
C GLN A 377 -2.85 7.01 2.22
N TYR A 378 -2.73 5.82 2.79
CA TYR A 378 -1.71 4.84 2.41
C TYR A 378 -2.31 3.46 2.20
N ALA A 379 -1.74 2.69 1.27
CA ALA A 379 -2.09 1.28 1.09
C ALA A 379 -0.84 0.47 0.71
N SER A 380 -0.63 -0.70 1.33
CA SER A 380 0.44 -1.63 0.99
C SER A 380 -0.10 -3.02 0.63
N VAL A 381 0.45 -3.60 -0.43
CA VAL A 381 0.18 -4.99 -0.85
C VAL A 381 1.52 -5.71 -0.99
N LEU A 382 1.79 -6.59 -0.03
CA LEU A 382 3.08 -7.26 0.13
C LEU A 382 2.92 -8.77 0.01
N GLY A 383 3.72 -9.37 -0.87
CA GLY A 383 3.86 -10.83 -0.94
C GLY A 383 2.56 -11.59 -1.21
N CYS A 384 1.60 -10.98 -1.89
CA CYS A 384 0.33 -11.63 -2.20
C CYS A 384 0.43 -12.44 -3.49
N SER A 385 -0.35 -13.53 -3.61
CA SER A 385 -0.39 -14.31 -4.86
C SER A 385 -1.76 -14.80 -5.29
N ASN A 386 -2.01 -14.80 -6.61
CA ASN A 386 -3.30 -15.14 -7.20
C ASN A 386 -4.48 -14.35 -6.58
N CYS A 387 -4.29 -13.07 -6.30
CA CYS A 387 -5.31 -12.24 -5.64
C CYS A 387 -5.97 -11.26 -6.63
N THR A 388 -7.26 -11.02 -6.44
CA THR A 388 -8.01 -9.92 -7.08
C THR A 388 -8.35 -8.89 -6.02
N LEU A 389 -7.76 -7.70 -6.11
CA LEU A 389 -7.87 -6.66 -5.11
C LEU A 389 -8.52 -5.41 -5.70
N VAL A 390 -9.60 -4.94 -5.08
CA VAL A 390 -10.23 -3.66 -5.37
C VAL A 390 -10.03 -2.78 -4.16
N ILE A 391 -9.23 -1.72 -4.33
CA ILE A 391 -8.90 -0.77 -3.27
C ILE A 391 -9.53 0.58 -3.64
N GLY A 392 -10.14 1.23 -2.67
CA GLY A 392 -10.68 2.59 -2.80
C GLY A 392 -9.59 3.63 -3.10
N ALA A 393 -9.94 4.90 -3.00
CA ALA A 393 -9.02 5.98 -3.36
C ALA A 393 -7.85 6.11 -2.37
N VAL A 394 -6.61 6.16 -2.87
CA VAL A 394 -5.38 6.27 -2.05
C VAL A 394 -4.67 7.62 -2.29
N GLY A 395 -4.62 8.46 -1.27
CA GLY A 395 -4.20 9.85 -1.37
C GLY A 395 -2.70 10.11 -1.42
N ARG A 396 -1.89 9.28 -0.77
CA ARG A 396 -0.46 9.56 -0.59
C ARG A 396 0.41 8.58 -1.35
N MET A 397 0.33 7.29 -1.02
CA MET A 397 1.11 6.25 -1.70
C MET A 397 0.42 4.89 -1.61
N LEU A 398 0.26 4.25 -2.78
CA LEU A 398 0.00 2.82 -2.89
C LEU A 398 1.32 2.10 -3.18
N ARG A 399 1.73 1.17 -2.32
CA ARG A 399 2.94 0.36 -2.51
C ARG A 399 2.58 -1.09 -2.78
N ILE A 400 3.14 -1.66 -3.84
CA ILE A 400 2.94 -3.06 -4.23
C ILE A 400 4.30 -3.72 -4.37
N GLU A 401 4.54 -4.79 -3.61
CA GLU A 401 5.86 -5.38 -3.51
C GLU A 401 5.80 -6.91 -3.45
N GLY A 402 6.66 -7.59 -4.23
CA GLY A 402 6.83 -9.04 -4.19
C GLY A 402 5.57 -9.84 -4.55
N CYS A 403 4.63 -9.24 -5.27
CA CYS A 403 3.35 -9.86 -5.60
C CYS A 403 3.43 -10.69 -6.89
N THR A 404 2.71 -11.82 -6.94
CA THR A 404 2.67 -12.71 -8.12
C THR A 404 1.25 -12.98 -8.57
N LYS A 405 0.94 -12.82 -9.86
CA LYS A 405 -0.42 -13.07 -10.39
C LYS A 405 -1.52 -12.28 -9.67
N VAL A 406 -1.20 -11.05 -9.26
CA VAL A 406 -2.16 -10.15 -8.62
C VAL A 406 -2.83 -9.28 -9.66
N THR A 407 -4.16 -9.25 -9.65
CA THR A 407 -4.96 -8.25 -10.33
C THR A 407 -5.38 -7.20 -9.31
N LEU A 408 -4.93 -5.95 -9.48
CA LEU A 408 -5.30 -4.86 -8.58
C LEU A 408 -5.94 -3.71 -9.35
N ILE A 409 -7.02 -3.17 -8.77
CA ILE A 409 -7.78 -2.03 -9.29
C ILE A 409 -7.79 -0.95 -8.21
N CYS A 410 -7.19 0.22 -8.50
CA CYS A 410 -7.09 1.30 -7.52
C CYS A 410 -6.95 2.68 -8.19
N ALA A 411 -7.59 3.68 -7.59
CA ALA A 411 -7.39 5.09 -7.87
C ALA A 411 -6.40 5.65 -6.82
N ALA A 412 -5.29 6.27 -7.23
CA ALA A 412 -4.28 6.74 -6.29
C ALA A 412 -3.56 8.00 -6.76
N VAL A 413 -3.04 8.83 -5.87
CA VAL A 413 -2.17 9.94 -6.31
C VAL A 413 -0.83 9.39 -6.83
N ARG A 414 -0.25 8.42 -6.11
CA ARG A 414 1.05 7.78 -6.43
C ARG A 414 0.98 6.29 -6.24
N VAL A 415 1.73 5.57 -7.08
CA VAL A 415 1.88 4.12 -6.99
C VAL A 415 3.35 3.75 -7.15
N CYS A 416 3.86 2.90 -6.27
CA CYS A 416 5.17 2.28 -6.35
C CYS A 416 5.03 0.77 -6.50
N ILE A 417 5.59 0.20 -7.56
CA ILE A 417 5.53 -1.23 -7.90
C ILE A 417 6.95 -1.79 -7.88
N SER A 418 7.18 -2.81 -7.06
CA SER A 418 8.50 -3.42 -6.87
C SER A 418 8.45 -4.94 -6.95
N SER A 419 9.38 -5.52 -7.72
CA SER A 419 9.60 -6.97 -7.79
C SER A 419 8.32 -7.80 -7.98
N CYS A 420 7.40 -7.31 -8.82
CA CYS A 420 6.13 -7.99 -9.11
C CYS A 420 6.24 -8.88 -10.34
N HIS A 421 5.50 -10.00 -10.34
CA HIS A 421 5.53 -11.01 -11.40
C HIS A 421 4.12 -11.35 -11.92
N GLU A 422 3.91 -11.25 -13.22
CA GLU A 422 2.64 -11.66 -13.87
C GLU A 422 1.40 -10.92 -13.31
N CYS A 423 1.57 -9.68 -12.86
CA CYS A 423 0.49 -8.87 -12.28
C CYS A 423 -0.16 -7.96 -13.32
N THR A 424 -1.44 -7.65 -13.13
CA THR A 424 -2.16 -6.64 -13.92
C THR A 424 -2.70 -5.55 -13.00
N PHE A 425 -2.37 -4.29 -13.30
CA PHE A 425 -2.73 -3.13 -12.50
C PHE A 425 -3.62 -2.18 -13.30
N TYR A 426 -4.89 -2.06 -12.88
CA TYR A 426 -5.86 -1.12 -13.42
C TYR A 426 -5.84 0.15 -12.57
N LEU A 427 -5.23 1.20 -13.13
CA LEU A 427 -4.81 2.36 -12.35
C LEU A 427 -5.49 3.65 -12.83
N GLY A 428 -5.91 4.46 -11.87
CA GLY A 428 -6.29 5.85 -12.06
C GLY A 428 -5.35 6.71 -11.23
N VAL A 429 -4.28 7.23 -11.83
CA VAL A 429 -3.16 7.83 -11.09
C VAL A 429 -2.81 9.24 -11.49
N ASN A 430 -2.60 10.13 -10.51
CA ASN A 430 -2.24 11.51 -10.80
C ASN A 430 -0.75 11.71 -11.07
N ARG A 431 0.10 10.78 -10.62
CA ARG A 431 1.54 10.75 -10.92
C ARG A 431 1.93 9.48 -11.68
N PRO A 432 2.98 9.55 -12.52
CA PRO A 432 3.58 8.38 -13.15
C PRO A 432 3.80 7.21 -12.16
N PRO A 433 3.36 5.98 -12.48
CA PRO A 433 3.70 4.80 -11.67
C PRO A 433 5.22 4.64 -11.57
N LEU A 434 5.73 4.48 -10.36
CA LEU A 434 7.15 4.24 -10.10
C LEU A 434 7.43 2.74 -10.10
N LEU A 435 8.30 2.29 -11.01
CA LEU A 435 8.75 0.91 -11.12
C LEU A 435 10.17 0.76 -10.58
N ILE A 436 10.33 -0.05 -9.55
CA ILE A 436 11.59 -0.34 -8.88
C ILE A 436 11.87 -1.84 -8.93
N GLY A 437 13.14 -2.23 -8.96
CA GLY A 437 13.51 -3.64 -8.86
C GLY A 437 13.19 -4.43 -10.13
N LEU A 438 12.97 -5.74 -9.98
CA LEU A 438 12.84 -6.67 -11.10
C LEU A 438 11.37 -7.04 -11.35
N ASN A 439 10.66 -6.15 -12.06
CA ASN A 439 9.29 -6.42 -12.51
C ASN A 439 9.30 -7.28 -13.79
N ARG A 440 8.46 -8.31 -13.84
CA ARG A 440 8.37 -9.23 -14.99
C ARG A 440 6.93 -9.54 -15.35
N PHE A 441 6.58 -9.44 -16.64
CA PHE A 441 5.23 -9.69 -17.15
C PHE A 441 4.15 -8.84 -16.44
N VAL A 442 4.51 -7.62 -16.00
CA VAL A 442 3.55 -6.70 -15.40
C VAL A 442 2.80 -5.97 -16.51
N GLN A 443 1.48 -5.87 -16.37
CA GLN A 443 0.62 -5.11 -17.28
C GLN A 443 0.00 -3.91 -16.57
N LEU A 444 0.09 -2.73 -17.17
CA LEU A 444 -0.60 -1.52 -16.73
C LEU A 444 -1.82 -1.28 -17.61
N ALA A 445 -2.93 -0.92 -17.00
CA ALA A 445 -4.21 -0.69 -17.67
C ALA A 445 -4.89 0.56 -17.11
N PRO A 446 -5.74 1.24 -17.90
CA PRO A 446 -6.55 2.33 -17.37
C PRO A 446 -7.55 1.79 -16.35
N TYR A 447 -7.86 2.59 -15.34
CA TYR A 447 -8.92 2.30 -14.36
C TYR A 447 -10.24 1.96 -15.07
N ASN A 448 -10.87 0.85 -14.69
CA ASN A 448 -11.95 0.22 -15.45
C ASN A 448 -13.22 -0.06 -14.62
N THR A 449 -13.39 0.62 -13.49
CA THR A 449 -14.50 0.37 -12.56
C THR A 449 -15.10 1.68 -12.02
N GLY A 450 -16.20 1.56 -11.27
CA GLY A 450 -16.88 2.63 -10.55
C GLY A 450 -17.79 2.06 -9.48
N TYR A 451 -17.94 2.77 -8.35
CA TYR A 451 -18.92 2.49 -7.29
C TYR A 451 -19.45 3.82 -6.75
N GLU A 452 -20.62 3.82 -6.13
CA GLU A 452 -21.37 5.06 -5.80
C GLU A 452 -20.57 6.04 -4.94
N ARG A 453 -19.86 5.55 -3.92
CA ARG A 453 -19.06 6.38 -3.01
C ARG A 453 -17.68 6.79 -3.56
N LEU A 454 -17.28 6.31 -4.74
CA LEU A 454 -15.92 6.51 -5.28
C LEU A 454 -15.55 7.99 -5.43
N ALA A 455 -16.47 8.82 -5.93
CA ALA A 455 -16.22 10.25 -6.10
C ALA A 455 -15.93 10.94 -4.75
N GLY A 456 -16.68 10.59 -3.69
CA GLY A 456 -16.44 11.08 -2.34
C GLY A 456 -15.12 10.56 -1.76
N HIS A 457 -14.74 9.31 -2.05
CA HIS A 457 -13.46 8.75 -1.60
C HIS A 457 -12.29 9.46 -2.28
N MET A 458 -12.39 9.70 -3.59
CA MET A 458 -11.38 10.44 -4.36
C MET A 458 -11.21 11.86 -3.82
N ALA A 459 -12.31 12.58 -3.59
CA ALA A 459 -12.25 13.93 -3.02
C ALA A 459 -11.60 13.93 -1.62
N SER A 460 -11.98 13.00 -0.74
CA SER A 460 -11.44 12.91 0.62
C SER A 460 -9.97 12.49 0.65
N ALA A 461 -9.54 11.65 -0.30
CA ALA A 461 -8.15 11.22 -0.44
C ALA A 461 -7.28 12.22 -1.23
N GLY A 462 -7.88 13.22 -1.90
CA GLY A 462 -7.13 14.14 -2.76
C GLY A 462 -6.73 13.56 -4.12
N VAL A 463 -7.40 12.51 -4.59
CA VAL A 463 -7.20 11.92 -5.92
C VAL A 463 -8.03 12.69 -6.94
N ALA A 464 -7.39 13.27 -7.94
CA ALA A 464 -8.08 13.98 -9.02
C ALA A 464 -8.49 13.02 -10.16
N ALA A 465 -9.62 13.26 -10.81
CA ALA A 465 -10.03 12.52 -12.01
C ALA A 465 -9.14 12.80 -13.24
N SER A 466 -8.41 13.92 -13.22
CA SER A 466 -7.48 14.33 -14.27
C SER A 466 -6.32 15.13 -13.64
N PRO A 467 -5.07 14.94 -14.08
CA PRO A 467 -4.64 13.99 -15.12
C PRO A 467 -4.63 12.53 -14.63
N ASN A 468 -4.70 11.59 -15.58
CA ASN A 468 -4.51 10.15 -15.35
C ASN A 468 -3.27 9.66 -16.12
N LEU A 469 -2.18 9.35 -15.42
CA LEU A 469 -0.83 9.11 -15.96
C LEU A 469 -0.38 7.64 -15.84
N TRP A 470 -1.33 6.71 -15.79
CA TRP A 470 -1.09 5.27 -15.63
C TRP A 470 -0.20 4.65 -16.73
N ASP A 471 -0.18 5.23 -17.93
CA ASP A 471 0.53 4.75 -19.12
C ASP A 471 1.95 5.30 -19.27
N ARG A 472 2.38 6.19 -18.35
CA ARG A 472 3.71 6.84 -18.38
C ARG A 472 4.59 6.41 -17.21
N PRO A 473 4.90 5.12 -17.01
CA PRO A 473 5.65 4.69 -15.84
C PRO A 473 7.10 5.18 -15.85
N VAL A 474 7.63 5.50 -14.66
CA VAL A 474 9.03 5.83 -14.43
C VAL A 474 9.74 4.58 -13.93
N THR A 475 10.73 4.07 -14.67
CA THR A 475 11.51 2.89 -14.27
C THR A 475 12.87 3.28 -13.75
N LEU A 476 13.20 2.87 -12.53
CA LEU A 476 14.54 2.93 -11.97
C LEU A 476 15.21 1.57 -12.14
N ALA A 477 15.98 1.41 -13.23
CA ALA A 477 16.69 0.16 -13.50
C ALA A 477 17.80 -0.07 -12.46
N LEU A 478 17.96 -1.31 -11.98
CA LEU A 478 19.22 -1.72 -11.37
C LEU A 478 20.30 -1.61 -12.44
N GLN A 479 21.21 -0.65 -12.29
CA GLN A 479 22.47 -0.68 -13.02
C GLN A 479 23.14 -2.00 -12.65
N HIS A 480 23.23 -2.91 -13.63
CA HIS A 480 24.14 -4.04 -13.51
C HIS A 480 25.53 -3.44 -13.28
N GLY A 481 26.25 -3.96 -12.28
CA GLY A 481 27.54 -3.43 -11.86
C GLY A 481 28.54 -3.26 -13.02
N PRO A 482 29.61 -2.48 -12.80
CA PRO A 482 30.57 -2.17 -13.85
C PRO A 482 31.11 -3.47 -14.44
N ALA A 483 31.11 -3.57 -15.77
CA ALA A 483 31.86 -4.59 -16.49
C ALA A 483 33.29 -4.58 -15.95
N THR A 484 33.72 -5.68 -15.35
CA THR A 484 35.10 -5.87 -14.90
C THR A 484 36.03 -5.59 -16.08
N PRO A 485 36.97 -4.63 -15.97
CA PRO A 485 37.80 -4.22 -17.10
C PRO A 485 39.01 -5.15 -17.19
N ASP A 486 38.82 -6.44 -17.40
CA ASP A 486 39.93 -7.37 -17.64
C ASP A 486 39.46 -8.53 -18.52
N SER A 487 39.63 -8.38 -19.83
CA SER A 487 39.92 -9.47 -20.78
C SER A 487 40.03 -8.91 -22.20
N HIS A 488 41.26 -8.61 -22.63
CA HIS A 488 41.56 -8.44 -24.04
C HIS A 488 41.30 -9.75 -24.79
N SER A 489 40.30 -9.78 -25.67
CA SER A 489 40.26 -10.70 -26.82
C SER A 489 39.43 -10.07 -27.95
N PRO A 490 39.99 -9.86 -29.15
CA PRO A 490 39.26 -9.33 -30.29
C PRO A 490 38.74 -10.49 -31.13
N SER A 491 37.48 -10.83 -30.98
CA SER A 491 36.78 -11.68 -31.96
C SER A 491 35.29 -11.48 -31.80
N GLY A 492 34.68 -10.93 -32.85
CA GLY A 492 33.23 -10.74 -32.95
C GLY A 492 32.50 -12.04 -32.64
N GLY A 493 31.82 -12.03 -31.50
CA GLY A 493 30.95 -13.10 -31.03
C GLY A 493 29.88 -12.43 -30.20
N GLN A 494 28.64 -12.55 -30.68
CA GLN A 494 27.44 -11.96 -30.11
C GLN A 494 27.43 -12.14 -28.58
N ALA A 495 27.35 -11.03 -27.84
CA ALA A 495 26.91 -11.07 -26.47
C ALA A 495 25.52 -11.70 -26.47
N VAL A 496 25.44 -12.88 -25.87
CA VAL A 496 24.25 -13.70 -25.79
C VAL A 496 23.23 -12.96 -24.93
N SER A 497 22.39 -12.14 -25.57
CA SER A 497 21.12 -11.66 -25.05
C SER A 497 20.17 -12.84 -24.89
N LEU A 498 20.37 -13.64 -23.85
CA LEU A 498 19.35 -14.60 -23.42
C LEU A 498 18.66 -14.01 -22.19
N LEU A 499 17.35 -13.80 -22.35
CA LEU A 499 16.34 -13.35 -21.36
C LEU A 499 15.96 -11.86 -21.35
N ASN A 500 15.42 -11.33 -22.46
CA ASN A 500 14.14 -10.61 -22.48
C ASN A 500 13.79 -10.15 -23.90
N GLU A 501 12.94 -10.89 -24.62
CA GLU A 501 12.31 -10.38 -25.87
C GLU A 501 11.16 -9.38 -25.59
N HIS A 502 10.82 -9.15 -24.31
CA HIS A 502 9.70 -8.32 -23.90
C HIS A 502 10.12 -7.25 -22.88
N PRO A 503 9.59 -6.02 -22.98
CA PRO A 503 9.80 -5.01 -21.95
C PRO A 503 9.24 -5.52 -20.60
N PRO A 504 9.89 -5.20 -19.47
CA PRO A 504 9.52 -5.72 -18.14
C PRO A 504 8.09 -5.37 -17.74
N VAL A 505 7.58 -4.25 -18.27
CA VAL A 505 6.20 -3.77 -18.12
C VAL A 505 5.61 -3.47 -19.49
N GLN A 506 4.36 -3.87 -19.68
CA GLN A 506 3.59 -3.65 -20.91
C GLN A 506 2.27 -2.96 -20.59
N LEU A 507 1.69 -2.26 -21.58
CA LEU A 507 0.32 -1.79 -21.46
C LEU A 507 -0.63 -2.93 -21.83
N LEU A 508 -1.74 -3.07 -21.09
CA LEU A 508 -2.77 -4.04 -21.39
C LEU A 508 -3.39 -3.70 -22.76
N PRO A 509 -3.43 -4.62 -23.73
CA PRO A 509 -4.05 -4.35 -25.02
C PRO A 509 -5.50 -3.86 -24.87
N PRO A 510 -5.96 -2.86 -25.65
CA PRO A 510 -7.33 -2.35 -25.59
C PRO A 510 -8.41 -3.44 -25.69
N GLU A 511 -8.16 -4.44 -26.54
CA GLU A 511 -9.06 -5.59 -26.75
C GLU A 511 -9.18 -6.51 -25.53
N LYS A 512 -8.31 -6.37 -24.52
CA LYS A 512 -8.39 -7.14 -23.28
C LYS A 512 -9.05 -6.36 -22.13
N LEU A 513 -9.25 -5.05 -22.28
CA LEU A 513 -9.93 -4.25 -21.27
C LEU A 513 -11.40 -4.67 -21.18
N LEU A 514 -11.84 -5.04 -19.98
CA LEU A 514 -13.23 -5.31 -19.64
C LEU A 514 -13.63 -4.41 -18.46
N PRO A 515 -14.86 -3.88 -18.43
CA PRO A 515 -15.36 -3.18 -17.26
C PRO A 515 -15.40 -4.15 -16.08
N PHE A 516 -14.94 -3.70 -14.92
CA PHE A 516 -15.04 -4.48 -13.69
C PHE A 516 -16.24 -3.97 -12.87
N MET A 517 -17.09 -4.88 -12.40
CA MET A 517 -18.27 -4.50 -11.60
C MET A 517 -17.98 -4.72 -10.12
N ILE A 518 -18.26 -3.69 -9.32
CA ILE A 518 -18.19 -3.76 -7.86
C ILE A 518 -19.62 -3.95 -7.35
N PRO A 519 -19.91 -5.04 -6.62
CA PRO A 519 -21.28 -5.35 -6.19
C PRO A 519 -21.71 -4.59 -4.93
N PHE A 520 -20.96 -3.58 -4.48
CA PHE A 520 -21.16 -2.87 -3.22
C PHE A 520 -21.23 -1.35 -3.41
N LEU A 521 -21.94 -0.64 -2.52
CA LEU A 521 -22.03 0.82 -2.54
C LEU A 521 -20.71 1.51 -2.18
N GLY A 522 -19.91 0.88 -1.31
CA GLY A 522 -18.64 1.42 -0.83
C GLY A 522 -18.75 2.32 0.41
N GLY A 523 -19.85 2.26 1.15
CA GLY A 523 -20.10 3.07 2.34
C GLY A 523 -19.75 2.38 3.67
N ARG A 524 -20.28 2.95 4.74
CA ARG A 524 -20.20 2.45 6.13
C ARG A 524 -21.11 1.26 6.38
N GLY A 525 -20.81 0.47 7.40
CA GLY A 525 -21.58 -0.70 7.79
C GLY A 525 -21.24 -1.99 7.04
N ASN A 526 -22.08 -3.02 7.23
CA ASN A 526 -21.87 -4.34 6.66
C ASN A 526 -21.83 -4.28 5.11
N LEU A 527 -20.99 -5.15 4.53
CA LEU A 527 -20.79 -5.25 3.07
C LEU A 527 -20.57 -3.91 2.35
N CYS A 528 -19.85 -2.99 2.99
CA CYS A 528 -19.62 -1.62 2.49
C CYS A 528 -20.93 -0.85 2.20
N GLY A 529 -21.88 -0.90 3.14
CA GLY A 529 -23.16 -0.22 3.02
C GLY A 529 -24.23 -0.99 2.26
N GLY A 530 -23.98 -2.26 1.91
CA GLY A 530 -24.93 -3.13 1.22
C GLY A 530 -24.71 -3.22 -0.31
N PRO A 531 -25.63 -3.91 -1.01
CA PRO A 531 -25.50 -4.18 -2.44
C PRO A 531 -25.61 -2.91 -3.28
N ALA A 532 -24.83 -2.85 -4.38
CA ALA A 532 -24.87 -1.71 -5.31
C ALA A 532 -26.27 -1.51 -5.94
N SER A 533 -26.70 -0.25 -6.10
CA SER A 533 -27.98 0.06 -6.77
C SER A 533 -27.84 -0.10 -8.29
N PHE A 534 -28.08 -1.32 -8.76
CA PHE A 534 -28.16 -1.60 -10.18
C PHE A 534 -29.49 -1.06 -10.74
N VAL A 535 -29.50 0.19 -11.23
CA VAL A 535 -30.70 0.84 -11.77
C VAL A 535 -31.34 -0.02 -12.86
N SER A 536 -32.44 -0.68 -12.47
CA SER A 536 -33.45 -1.21 -13.38
C SER A 536 -34.68 -0.34 -13.13
N THR A 537 -34.88 0.74 -13.88
CA THR A 537 -36.14 1.48 -13.82
C THR A 537 -37.29 0.52 -14.18
N PRO A 538 -38.19 0.16 -13.26
CA PRO A 538 -39.39 -0.56 -13.65
C PRO A 538 -40.36 0.44 -14.29
N PRO A 539 -41.09 0.10 -15.35
CA PRO A 539 -42.26 0.89 -15.72
C PRO A 539 -43.25 0.81 -14.56
N SER A 540 -43.74 1.97 -14.12
CA SER A 540 -44.77 2.13 -13.12
C SER A 540 -45.96 1.19 -13.39
N ARG A 541 -46.11 0.13 -12.58
CA ARG A 541 -47.34 -0.65 -12.51
C ARG A 541 -47.99 -0.45 -11.14
N GLN A 542 -49.18 0.12 -11.18
CA GLN A 542 -50.09 0.25 -10.07
C GLN A 542 -50.37 -1.11 -9.42
N SER A 543 -50.53 -1.04 -8.11
CA SER A 543 -50.85 -2.08 -7.13
C SER A 543 -51.92 -3.09 -7.54
N SER A 544 -51.66 -4.38 -7.28
CA SER A 544 -52.61 -5.28 -6.57
C SER A 544 -52.00 -6.66 -6.28
N GLY A 545 -51.93 -7.03 -4.99
CA GLY A 545 -52.32 -8.34 -4.44
C GLY A 545 -51.47 -9.60 -4.69
N ASP A 546 -50.92 -10.12 -3.59
CA ASP A 546 -50.66 -11.53 -3.23
C ASP A 546 -49.91 -12.49 -4.20
N SER A 547 -48.65 -12.81 -3.84
CA SER A 547 -48.06 -14.17 -3.92
C SER A 547 -46.71 -14.23 -3.16
N PRO A 548 -46.33 -15.38 -2.55
CA PRO A 548 -45.10 -15.51 -1.75
C PRO A 548 -43.84 -15.76 -2.60
N PRO A 549 -42.62 -15.59 -2.06
CA PRO A 549 -41.40 -15.62 -2.86
C PRO A 549 -40.93 -17.06 -3.12
N MET A 550 -40.81 -17.44 -4.39
CA MET A 550 -40.09 -18.65 -4.80
C MET A 550 -38.74 -18.29 -5.41
N MET A 551 -37.70 -18.98 -4.94
CA MET A 551 -36.34 -18.96 -5.47
C MET A 551 -36.32 -19.40 -6.94
N SER A 552 -35.77 -18.56 -7.83
CA SER A 552 -35.16 -18.92 -9.11
C SER A 552 -34.37 -17.72 -9.65
N PRO A 553 -33.05 -17.82 -9.90
CA PRO A 553 -32.36 -16.84 -10.72
C PRO A 553 -32.60 -17.22 -12.19
N ASP A 554 -33.59 -16.61 -12.83
CA ASP A 554 -33.84 -16.82 -14.25
C ASP A 554 -32.72 -16.17 -15.07
N LEU A 555 -31.74 -16.98 -15.46
CA LEU A 555 -30.64 -16.62 -16.37
C LEU A 555 -31.14 -16.10 -17.74
N GLY A 556 -32.44 -16.24 -18.04
CA GLY A 556 -33.11 -15.64 -19.19
C GLY A 556 -32.96 -14.12 -19.27
N ASN A 557 -32.96 -13.42 -18.12
CA ASN A 557 -32.75 -11.96 -18.08
C ASN A 557 -31.32 -11.55 -18.44
N LEU A 558 -30.33 -12.42 -18.24
CA LEU A 558 -28.93 -12.12 -18.59
C LEU A 558 -28.68 -12.28 -20.10
N VAL A 559 -29.43 -13.18 -20.75
CA VAL A 559 -29.38 -13.44 -22.20
C VAL A 559 -30.36 -12.54 -22.98
N GLY A 560 -31.24 -11.79 -22.29
CA GLY A 560 -32.18 -10.85 -22.90
C GLY A 560 -33.25 -11.54 -23.76
N LEU A 561 -33.78 -12.66 -23.27
CA LEU A 561 -34.80 -13.47 -23.95
C LEU A 561 -36.24 -13.17 -23.49
N ASP A 562 -36.44 -12.24 -22.55
CA ASP A 562 -37.74 -11.71 -22.13
C ASP A 562 -38.02 -10.32 -22.75
N ASP A 563 -39.30 -10.00 -22.94
CA ASP A 563 -39.84 -8.82 -23.66
C ASP A 563 -39.60 -7.48 -22.93
N GLY A 564 -38.73 -7.47 -21.92
CA GLY A 564 -38.29 -6.28 -21.22
C GLY A 564 -37.06 -5.68 -21.90
N THR A 565 -37.09 -4.38 -22.16
CA THR A 565 -35.90 -3.57 -22.50
C THR A 565 -34.93 -3.54 -21.32
N GLY A 566 -34.31 -4.67 -21.00
CA GLY A 566 -33.21 -4.79 -20.04
C GLY A 566 -31.99 -4.11 -20.63
N ASN A 567 -31.92 -2.79 -20.46
CA ASN A 567 -30.69 -2.04 -20.65
C ASN A 567 -29.62 -2.74 -19.78
N MET A 568 -28.48 -3.09 -20.38
CA MET A 568 -27.36 -3.68 -19.66
C MET A 568 -27.13 -2.86 -18.39
N THR A 569 -27.11 -3.52 -17.23
CA THR A 569 -26.85 -2.92 -15.93
C THR A 569 -25.61 -2.04 -16.06
N GLN A 570 -25.79 -0.73 -16.22
CA GLN A 570 -24.67 0.16 -16.44
C GLN A 570 -24.02 0.36 -15.08
N ALA A 571 -22.84 -0.23 -14.91
CA ALA A 571 -21.96 0.16 -13.81
C ALA A 571 -21.82 1.70 -13.81
N PRO A 572 -21.76 2.34 -12.63
CA PRO A 572 -21.59 3.78 -12.55
C PRO A 572 -20.45 4.23 -13.47
N PRO A 573 -20.61 5.32 -14.25
CA PRO A 573 -19.55 5.77 -15.14
C PRO A 573 -18.26 5.97 -14.35
N GLY A 574 -17.17 5.36 -14.84
CA GLY A 574 -15.87 5.44 -14.18
C GLY A 574 -15.37 6.89 -14.10
N PRO A 575 -14.71 7.30 -13.01
CA PRO A 575 -14.33 8.69 -12.80
C PRO A 575 -13.20 9.16 -13.73
N PHE A 576 -12.44 8.23 -14.32
CA PHE A 576 -11.35 8.52 -15.24
C PHE A 576 -11.81 8.31 -16.69
N ARG A 577 -11.46 9.26 -17.56
CA ARG A 577 -11.67 9.10 -19.00
C ARG A 577 -10.74 8.02 -19.55
N LEU A 578 -11.29 7.14 -20.38
CA LEU A 578 -10.50 6.14 -21.10
C LEU A 578 -9.76 6.81 -22.27
N PRO A 579 -8.55 6.35 -22.63
CA PRO A 579 -7.92 6.80 -23.86
C PRO A 579 -8.73 6.34 -25.10
N PRO A 580 -8.65 7.07 -26.23
CA PRO A 580 -9.48 6.81 -27.40
C PRO A 580 -9.42 5.37 -27.93
N ALA A 581 -8.23 4.75 -27.93
CA ALA A 581 -8.07 3.37 -28.38
C ALA A 581 -8.81 2.35 -27.50
N TYR A 582 -8.86 2.59 -26.18
CA TYR A 582 -9.60 1.74 -25.24
C TYR A 582 -11.11 1.98 -25.31
N GLU A 583 -11.51 3.23 -25.55
CA GLU A 583 -12.90 3.60 -25.76
C GLU A 583 -13.46 2.95 -27.03
N GLU A 584 -12.74 3.06 -28.16
CA GLU A 584 -13.13 2.43 -29.43
C GLU A 584 -13.19 0.90 -29.31
N ALA A 585 -12.22 0.27 -28.64
CA ALA A 585 -12.24 -1.18 -28.41
C ALA A 585 -13.42 -1.59 -27.52
N LYS A 586 -13.75 -0.80 -26.50
CA LYS A 586 -14.94 -1.01 -25.66
C LYS A 586 -16.23 -0.87 -26.47
N GLU A 587 -16.35 0.15 -27.30
CA GLU A 587 -17.50 0.35 -28.18
C GLU A 587 -17.67 -0.79 -29.19
N ARG A 588 -16.59 -1.23 -29.83
CA ARG A 588 -16.59 -2.39 -30.73
C ARG A 588 -17.09 -3.66 -30.04
N LYS A 589 -16.68 -3.91 -28.79
CA LYS A 589 -17.20 -5.04 -27.99
C LYS A 589 -18.67 -4.90 -27.65
N VAL A 590 -19.10 -3.71 -27.21
CA VAL A 590 -20.51 -3.44 -26.89
C VAL A 590 -21.38 -3.63 -28.13
N ALA A 591 -20.93 -3.14 -29.29
CA ALA A 591 -21.59 -3.33 -30.57
C ALA A 591 -21.69 -4.81 -30.95
N ALA A 592 -20.59 -5.57 -30.84
CA ALA A 592 -20.57 -7.01 -31.13
C ALA A 592 -21.52 -7.80 -30.22
N VAL A 593 -21.57 -7.48 -28.92
CA VAL A 593 -22.52 -8.10 -27.97
C VAL A 593 -23.95 -7.73 -28.33
N SER A 594 -24.21 -6.49 -28.71
CA SER A 594 -25.54 -6.04 -29.15
C SER A 594 -25.97 -6.73 -30.44
N GLU A 595 -25.06 -6.88 -31.40
CA GLU A 595 -25.31 -7.58 -32.66
C GLU A 595 -25.62 -9.06 -32.41
N LEU A 596 -24.83 -9.74 -31.56
CA LEU A 596 -25.10 -11.12 -31.16
C LEU A 596 -26.47 -11.27 -30.51
N ARG A 597 -26.83 -10.37 -29.58
CA ARG A 597 -28.16 -10.37 -28.95
C ARG A 597 -29.28 -10.18 -29.98
N ASN A 598 -29.12 -9.25 -30.91
CA ASN A 598 -30.10 -9.00 -31.96
C ASN A 598 -30.23 -10.21 -32.90
N ALA A 599 -29.12 -10.85 -33.26
CA ALA A 599 -29.12 -12.07 -34.07
C ALA A 599 -29.87 -13.22 -33.36
N VAL A 600 -29.64 -13.41 -32.06
CA VAL A 600 -30.36 -14.41 -31.25
C VAL A 600 -31.86 -14.09 -31.17
N LYS A 601 -32.24 -12.81 -31.00
CA LYS A 601 -33.64 -12.37 -31.00
C LYS A 601 -34.32 -12.59 -32.35
N GLN A 602 -33.62 -12.34 -33.46
CA GLN A 602 -34.14 -12.48 -34.82
C GLN A 602 -34.23 -13.94 -35.28
N ALA A 603 -33.48 -14.87 -34.66
CA ALA A 603 -33.37 -16.26 -35.12
C ALA A 603 -34.65 -17.10 -34.96
N VAL A 604 -35.78 -16.54 -34.47
CA VAL A 604 -37.08 -17.21 -34.23
C VAL A 604 -36.89 -18.66 -33.76
N LEU A 605 -36.28 -18.80 -32.59
CA LEU A 605 -36.01 -20.12 -31.99
C LEU A 605 -37.30 -20.67 -31.37
N ASP A 606 -37.57 -21.97 -31.60
CA ASP A 606 -38.61 -22.69 -30.89
C ASP A 606 -38.20 -22.94 -29.42
N ASP A 607 -39.16 -23.27 -28.56
CA ASP A 607 -38.91 -23.41 -27.12
C ASP A 607 -37.94 -24.56 -26.77
N ALA A 608 -37.78 -25.52 -27.68
CA ALA A 608 -36.80 -26.60 -27.56
C ALA A 608 -35.37 -26.06 -27.80
N ARG A 609 -35.14 -25.34 -28.90
CA ARG A 609 -33.82 -24.76 -29.20
C ARG A 609 -33.43 -23.63 -28.26
N LYS A 610 -34.40 -22.85 -27.76
CA LYS A 610 -34.15 -21.85 -26.70
C LYS A 610 -33.58 -22.52 -25.44
N ARG A 611 -34.18 -23.63 -25.00
CA ARG A 611 -33.70 -24.40 -23.84
C ARG A 611 -32.32 -25.02 -24.11
N GLU A 612 -32.08 -25.53 -25.30
CA GLU A 612 -30.77 -26.06 -25.69
C GLU A 612 -29.69 -24.97 -25.67
N LEU A 613 -29.95 -23.81 -26.27
CA LEU A 613 -29.05 -22.66 -26.24
C LEU A 613 -28.75 -22.20 -24.82
N GLN A 614 -29.79 -22.08 -23.98
CA GLN A 614 -29.63 -21.73 -22.56
C GLN A 614 -28.76 -22.76 -21.82
N ALA A 615 -28.97 -24.06 -22.06
CA ALA A 615 -28.17 -25.12 -21.44
C ALA A 615 -26.69 -25.03 -21.85
N VAL A 616 -26.40 -24.75 -23.11
CA VAL A 616 -25.02 -24.56 -23.61
C VAL A 616 -24.37 -23.33 -22.98
N ILE A 617 -25.07 -22.20 -22.92
CA ILE A 617 -24.57 -20.97 -22.27
C ILE A 617 -24.28 -21.23 -20.79
N GLN A 618 -25.19 -21.90 -20.09
CA GLN A 618 -25.00 -22.25 -18.67
C GLN A 618 -23.81 -23.21 -18.47
N ALA A 619 -23.65 -24.19 -19.35
CA ALA A 619 -22.52 -25.12 -19.29
C ALA A 619 -21.18 -24.39 -19.46
N HIS A 620 -21.06 -23.53 -20.47
CA HIS A 620 -19.86 -22.72 -20.69
C HIS A 620 -19.62 -21.70 -19.56
N PHE A 621 -20.67 -21.08 -19.03
CA PHE A 621 -20.54 -20.16 -17.90
C PHE A 621 -20.05 -20.89 -16.64
N LYS A 622 -20.57 -22.09 -16.37
CA LYS A 622 -20.13 -22.92 -15.25
C LYS A 622 -18.69 -23.39 -15.42
N GLU A 623 -18.31 -23.82 -16.62
CA GLU A 623 -16.93 -24.16 -16.96
C GLU A 623 -16.00 -22.95 -16.77
N TRP A 624 -16.42 -21.77 -17.23
CA TRP A 624 -15.70 -20.52 -17.03
C TRP A 624 -15.54 -20.16 -15.55
N LEU A 625 -16.59 -20.26 -14.73
CA LEU A 625 -16.53 -20.01 -13.28
C LEU A 625 -15.57 -20.97 -12.56
N ASN A 626 -15.50 -22.23 -13.01
CA ASN A 626 -14.57 -23.22 -12.47
C ASN A 626 -13.13 -22.92 -12.87
N SER A 627 -12.89 -22.67 -14.17
CA SER A 627 -11.55 -22.42 -14.72
C SER A 627 -10.93 -21.11 -14.24
N SER A 628 -11.77 -20.09 -13.98
CA SER A 628 -11.33 -18.77 -13.49
C SER A 628 -11.16 -18.71 -11.97
N GLY A 629 -11.65 -19.72 -11.23
CA GLY A 629 -11.67 -19.70 -9.76
C GLY A 629 -12.74 -18.76 -9.16
N ASN A 630 -13.55 -18.09 -9.98
CA ASN A 630 -14.59 -17.14 -9.54
C ASN A 630 -15.76 -17.82 -8.83
N MET A 631 -15.96 -19.13 -9.01
CA MET A 631 -17.04 -19.87 -8.36
C MET A 631 -17.02 -19.71 -6.84
N ARG A 632 -15.83 -19.71 -6.23
CA ARG A 632 -15.69 -19.54 -4.77
C ARG A 632 -16.16 -18.16 -4.33
N GLN A 633 -15.78 -17.12 -5.07
CA GLN A 633 -16.19 -15.75 -4.76
C GLN A 633 -17.72 -15.62 -4.73
N VAL A 634 -18.42 -16.21 -5.69
CA VAL A 634 -19.89 -16.21 -5.73
C VAL A 634 -20.48 -16.89 -4.49
N TYR A 635 -19.92 -18.03 -4.07
CA TYR A 635 -20.37 -18.73 -2.86
C TYR A 635 -20.13 -17.92 -1.58
N ASP A 636 -18.96 -17.29 -1.45
CA ASP A 636 -18.62 -16.46 -0.29
C ASP A 636 -19.58 -15.26 -0.19
N LEU A 637 -19.83 -14.57 -1.30
CA LEU A 637 -20.75 -13.44 -1.36
C LEU A 637 -22.19 -13.85 -1.01
N ALA A 638 -22.67 -14.97 -1.56
CA ALA A 638 -24.01 -15.49 -1.25
C ALA A 638 -24.13 -15.98 0.20
N ARG A 639 -23.03 -16.34 0.86
CA ARG A 639 -23.03 -16.63 2.31
C ARG A 639 -23.13 -15.34 3.11
N MET A 640 -22.31 -14.34 2.78
CA MET A 640 -22.31 -13.03 3.45
C MET A 640 -23.66 -12.32 3.38
N GLU A 641 -24.33 -12.34 2.22
CA GLU A 641 -25.68 -11.77 2.06
C GLU A 641 -26.71 -12.47 2.96
N ARG A 642 -26.63 -13.80 3.11
CA ARG A 642 -27.51 -14.56 3.99
C ARG A 642 -27.30 -14.23 5.46
N GLU A 643 -26.04 -14.08 5.87
CA GLU A 643 -25.67 -13.67 7.24
C GLU A 643 -26.12 -12.24 7.58
N GLU A 644 -26.22 -11.35 6.58
CA GLU A 644 -26.75 -9.99 6.76
C GLU A 644 -28.29 -9.96 6.86
N SER A 645 -28.97 -10.89 6.17
CA SER A 645 -30.43 -10.99 6.18
C SER A 645 -31.04 -11.70 7.40
N SER A 646 -30.20 -12.32 8.23
CA SER A 646 -30.58 -13.06 9.46
C SER A 646 -30.32 -12.25 10.71
#